data_AF-A0AAV9G5P5-F1
#
_entry.id   AF-A0AAV9G5P5-F1
#
_cell.length_a   1.000
_cell.length_b   1.000
_cell.length_c   1.000
_cell.angle_alpha   90.00
_cell.angle_beta   90.00
_cell.angle_gamma   90.00
#
_symmetry.space_group_name_H-M   'P 1'
#
loop_
_entity.id
_entity.type
_entity.pdbx_description
1 polymer ?
#
loop_
_entity_poly.entity_id
_entity_poly.type
_entity_poly.pdbx_seq_one_letter_code
_entity_poly.pdbx_strand_id
1 'polypeptide(L)'
;MEWDGWSNAIIAILTFVLLLFSSWKGWKEVNFRSATKNLHTSCQDEDKMGYFVVSFPWYRHLFPPWMSSVKPPRIPSLRTIIKHGDLGIFTASIMDSLKRGHCDVSWRPLYEQFFRECAWAMDYNPKVRELLENVFNEKSGLREYLKQAEFDIWMARRCAEGKVKGDQLPEPHRGCTHIPFWKFWLYRHNLKEQLYYCRSLSSGPRILRPLTERIASMDRHFLYYRWQVERCQHETNAVRQHHATVGPLLVSSAIPLEHDPVTKKTIAEFKQHHQNRHHHIALQSDTTNISNHEGSPAVRVSEEELAALSFMLGIEIKSGDEQFLPGGRGGFGTCLTSNKFKGKSVLRLIQHVDHPQFSNARGGSRYSILFAKHLACGCIPFERWHDHEVQTLVVTEKVQDIIQEGGSICDTVDKTKTSDFRWTNPEIQYLSHMPAFGNGGNFYHMNRSHPGFKPSLPGTIWANCTQTERHFSITTWPEVIARLAFGGLVPMATRPLAEAVRFSVGGASHSSGDMEALEKLMRRVQEVIHDEPDCWIPMFGERFKEQCRKKRKDVNVDFTSQAAGVFDQEMSDIVRHFGQYTTLLEALLARTDEVPPGGAGGNANDTDSFTTATSGSVDRQQGATAEEENILEHERRIREKVYKACVNQIKETYKTAVEWEGRKKAGTANAPFLLSTTTSLGTSHKNLAGREEGDIIQTVELSRWRLSMEQCATVARCLIQAWTSFVRIVDWNDNDPAGRDGSRPSYHPVSLAELPDVAAWE
;
A
#
# COMPACT_ATOMS: atom_id res chain seq x y z
N MET A 1 -52.85 -8.16 -65.08
CA MET A 1 -51.66 -7.84 -65.89
C MET A 1 -50.77 -6.75 -65.29
N GLU A 2 -51.22 -5.89 -64.35
CA GLU A 2 -50.32 -4.89 -63.72
C GLU A 2 -49.43 -5.45 -62.59
N TRP A 3 -49.80 -6.58 -61.96
CA TRP A 3 -49.04 -7.16 -60.85
C TRP A 3 -47.65 -7.71 -61.25
N ASP A 4 -47.47 -8.13 -62.51
CA ASP A 4 -46.20 -8.68 -63.00
C ASP A 4 -45.14 -7.58 -63.24
N GLY A 5 -45.55 -6.33 -63.43
CA GLY A 5 -44.63 -5.19 -63.53
C GLY A 5 -44.04 -4.81 -62.16
N TRP A 6 -44.88 -4.80 -61.12
CA TRP A 6 -44.47 -4.48 -59.75
C TRP A 6 -43.57 -5.56 -59.15
N SER A 7 -43.82 -6.84 -59.41
CA SER A 7 -42.97 -7.93 -58.91
C SER A 7 -41.54 -7.86 -59.47
N ASN A 8 -41.40 -7.61 -60.77
CA ASN A 8 -40.10 -7.46 -61.41
C ASN A 8 -39.35 -6.21 -60.93
N ALA A 9 -40.04 -5.09 -60.72
CA ALA A 9 -39.43 -3.88 -60.15
C ALA A 9 -38.93 -4.09 -58.71
N ILE A 10 -39.71 -4.80 -57.88
CA ILE A 10 -39.31 -5.14 -56.51
C ILE A 10 -38.09 -6.06 -56.50
N ILE A 11 -38.07 -7.09 -57.36
CA ILE A 11 -36.93 -8.01 -57.49
C ILE A 11 -35.67 -7.25 -57.92
N ALA A 12 -35.78 -6.33 -58.87
CA ALA A 12 -34.65 -5.49 -59.31
C ALA A 12 -34.11 -4.60 -58.19
N ILE A 13 -35.00 -3.94 -57.43
CA ILE A 13 -34.62 -3.11 -56.27
C ILE A 13 -33.95 -3.94 -55.19
N LEU A 14 -34.51 -5.10 -54.83
CA LEU A 14 -33.92 -6.00 -53.85
C LEU A 14 -32.54 -6.50 -54.29
N THR A 15 -32.39 -6.87 -55.56
CA THR A 15 -31.10 -7.30 -56.12
C THR A 15 -30.07 -6.17 -56.05
N PHE A 16 -30.47 -4.94 -56.38
CA PHE A 16 -29.60 -3.77 -56.28
C PHE A 16 -29.19 -3.45 -54.83
N VAL A 17 -30.13 -3.51 -53.88
CA VAL A 17 -29.87 -3.33 -52.44
C VAL A 17 -28.91 -4.41 -51.93
N LEU A 18 -29.07 -5.66 -52.33
CA LEU A 18 -28.17 -6.76 -51.96
C LEU A 18 -26.75 -6.58 -52.53
N LEU A 19 -26.63 -6.08 -53.77
CA LEU A 19 -25.34 -5.75 -54.39
C LEU A 19 -24.63 -4.60 -53.69
N LEU A 20 -25.37 -3.53 -53.35
CA LEU A 20 -24.84 -2.41 -52.57
C LEU A 20 -24.42 -2.85 -51.17
N PHE A 21 -25.23 -3.67 -50.50
CA PHE A 21 -24.91 -4.19 -49.17
C PHE A 21 -23.68 -5.10 -49.20
N SER A 22 -23.52 -5.94 -50.22
CA SER A 22 -22.36 -6.80 -50.40
C SER A 22 -21.09 -5.99 -50.70
N SER A 23 -21.18 -5.00 -51.58
CA SER A 23 -20.08 -4.07 -51.89
C SER A 23 -19.70 -3.24 -50.67
N TRP A 24 -20.68 -2.76 -49.91
CA TRP A 24 -20.48 -2.03 -48.66
C TRP A 24 -19.82 -2.92 -47.60
N LYS A 25 -20.22 -4.18 -47.45
CA LYS A 25 -19.55 -5.15 -46.55
C LYS A 25 -18.10 -5.40 -46.96
N GLY A 26 -17.83 -5.63 -48.25
CA GLY A 26 -16.47 -5.85 -48.75
C GLY A 26 -15.59 -4.63 -48.55
N TRP A 27 -16.10 -3.43 -48.88
CA TRP A 27 -15.37 -2.18 -48.69
C TRP A 27 -15.13 -1.87 -47.21
N LYS A 28 -16.12 -2.14 -46.35
CA LYS A 28 -16.01 -2.04 -44.90
C LYS A 28 -14.89 -2.93 -44.37
N GLU A 29 -14.81 -4.18 -44.80
CA GLU A 29 -13.76 -5.11 -44.36
C GLU A 29 -12.37 -4.65 -44.81
N VAL A 30 -12.22 -4.19 -46.05
CA VAL A 30 -10.93 -3.68 -46.57
C VAL A 30 -10.50 -2.40 -45.85
N ASN A 31 -11.40 -1.44 -45.68
CA ASN A 31 -11.09 -0.19 -44.96
C ASN A 31 -10.85 -0.45 -43.47
N PHE A 32 -11.57 -1.40 -42.86
CA PHE A 32 -11.31 -1.81 -41.49
C PHE A 32 -9.92 -2.42 -41.34
N ARG A 33 -9.53 -3.37 -42.22
CA ARG A 33 -8.17 -3.94 -42.24
C ARG A 33 -7.10 -2.90 -42.50
N SER A 34 -7.38 -1.91 -43.36
CA SER A 34 -6.44 -0.82 -43.65
C SER A 34 -6.30 0.13 -42.45
N ALA A 35 -7.42 0.57 -41.85
CA ALA A 35 -7.44 1.45 -40.69
C ALA A 35 -6.86 0.79 -39.43
N THR A 36 -6.88 -0.54 -39.39
CA THR A 36 -6.32 -1.37 -38.31
C THR A 36 -5.02 -2.06 -38.68
N LYS A 37 -4.40 -1.76 -39.83
CA LYS A 37 -3.17 -2.44 -40.28
C LYS A 37 -2.02 -2.35 -39.27
N ASN A 38 -2.02 -1.30 -38.45
CA ASN A 38 -1.03 -1.07 -37.40
C ASN A 38 -1.41 -1.71 -36.05
N LEU A 39 -2.63 -2.22 -35.93
CA LEU A 39 -3.15 -2.91 -34.75
C LEU A 39 -3.17 -4.40 -35.03
N HIS A 40 -2.55 -5.18 -34.15
CA HIS A 40 -2.67 -6.62 -34.28
C HIS A 40 -4.10 -7.09 -34.04
N THR A 41 -4.43 -8.28 -34.52
CA THR A 41 -5.72 -8.93 -34.24
C THR A 41 -5.98 -9.08 -32.75
N SER A 42 -4.93 -9.29 -31.96
CA SER A 42 -5.00 -9.37 -30.49
C SER A 42 -5.46 -8.07 -29.83
N CYS A 43 -5.10 -6.89 -30.35
CA CYS A 43 -5.56 -5.60 -29.82
C CYS A 43 -7.06 -5.35 -30.03
N GLN A 44 -7.68 -6.09 -30.94
CA GLN A 44 -9.11 -6.00 -31.27
C GLN A 44 -9.93 -7.08 -30.55
N ASP A 45 -9.25 -8.10 -30.02
CA ASP A 45 -9.87 -9.19 -29.32
C ASP A 45 -10.27 -8.73 -27.91
N GLU A 46 -11.58 -8.59 -27.72
CA GLU A 46 -12.21 -8.13 -26.48
C GLU A 46 -11.94 -9.09 -25.31
N ASP A 47 -11.85 -10.40 -25.59
CA ASP A 47 -11.57 -11.41 -24.59
C ASP A 47 -10.11 -11.34 -24.13
N LYS A 48 -9.19 -10.93 -25.00
CA LYS A 48 -7.76 -10.74 -24.69
C LYS A 48 -7.46 -9.40 -24.05
N MET A 49 -8.04 -8.30 -24.55
CA MET A 49 -7.71 -6.93 -24.13
C MET A 49 -8.58 -6.38 -23.00
N GLY A 50 -9.76 -6.97 -22.75
CA GLY A 50 -10.65 -6.55 -21.66
C GLY A 50 -11.07 -5.09 -21.79
N TYR A 51 -10.77 -4.28 -20.77
CA TYR A 51 -11.04 -2.85 -20.82
C TYR A 51 -10.26 -2.15 -21.94
N PHE A 52 -9.09 -2.64 -22.31
CA PHE A 52 -8.17 -1.99 -23.24
C PHE A 52 -8.43 -2.30 -24.72
N VAL A 53 -9.57 -2.95 -25.02
CA VAL A 53 -9.95 -3.22 -26.41
C VAL A 53 -10.07 -1.90 -27.16
N VAL A 54 -9.54 -1.88 -28.38
CA VAL A 54 -9.65 -0.70 -29.24
C VAL A 54 -11.12 -0.47 -29.57
N SER A 55 -11.71 0.58 -29.00
CA SER A 55 -13.09 0.93 -29.28
C SER A 55 -13.22 1.62 -30.64
N PHE A 56 -14.10 1.09 -31.48
CA PHE A 56 -14.50 1.76 -32.71
C PHE A 56 -15.76 2.58 -32.43
N PRO A 57 -15.75 3.89 -32.67
CA PRO A 57 -16.97 4.67 -32.59
C PRO A 57 -18.01 4.06 -33.53
N TRP A 58 -19.19 3.72 -33.01
CA TRP A 58 -20.19 2.94 -33.74
C TRP A 58 -20.58 3.56 -35.10
N TYR A 59 -20.58 4.90 -35.20
CA TYR A 59 -20.89 5.64 -36.42
C TYR A 59 -19.83 5.46 -37.51
N ARG A 60 -18.58 5.15 -37.15
CA ARG A 60 -17.53 4.84 -38.15
C ARG A 60 -17.81 3.53 -38.87
N HIS A 61 -18.63 2.64 -38.31
CA HIS A 61 -19.09 1.45 -39.03
C HIS A 61 -20.06 1.76 -40.18
N LEU A 62 -20.69 2.94 -40.19
CA LEU A 62 -21.65 3.33 -41.22
C LEU A 62 -21.00 3.99 -42.44
N PHE A 63 -19.86 4.67 -42.27
CA PHE A 63 -19.19 5.44 -43.33
C PHE A 63 -17.71 5.07 -43.50
N PRO A 64 -17.40 4.00 -44.28
CA PRO A 64 -16.04 3.50 -44.50
C PRO A 64 -15.00 4.49 -45.07
N PRO A 65 -15.30 5.42 -46.01
CA PRO A 65 -14.27 6.23 -46.65
C PRO A 65 -13.59 7.26 -45.73
N TRP A 66 -14.15 7.54 -44.55
CA TRP A 66 -13.61 8.52 -43.60
C TRP A 66 -12.96 7.88 -42.36
N MET A 67 -12.63 6.59 -42.42
CA MET A 67 -11.91 5.92 -41.33
C MET A 67 -10.45 6.42 -41.27
N SER A 68 -10.18 7.38 -40.38
CA SER A 68 -8.82 7.71 -39.98
C SER A 68 -8.14 6.49 -39.33
N SER A 69 -6.82 6.33 -39.54
CA SER A 69 -6.01 5.33 -38.82
C SER A 69 -6.37 5.31 -37.34
N VAL A 70 -6.71 4.13 -36.82
CA VAL A 70 -7.07 4.00 -35.41
C VAL A 70 -5.80 4.10 -34.59
N LYS A 71 -5.80 4.99 -33.60
CA LYS A 71 -4.66 5.15 -32.69
C LYS A 71 -4.67 3.98 -31.70
N PRO A 72 -3.51 3.39 -31.37
CA PRO A 72 -3.45 2.38 -30.32
C PRO A 72 -3.97 2.94 -28.99
N PRO A 73 -4.53 2.09 -28.11
CA PRO A 73 -4.98 2.54 -26.81
C PRO A 73 -3.79 3.10 -26.06
N ARG A 74 -4.01 4.24 -25.40
CA ARG A 74 -3.06 4.82 -24.47
C ARG A 74 -3.41 4.34 -23.08
N ILE A 75 -2.41 3.79 -22.40
CA ILE A 75 -2.53 3.35 -21.02
C ILE A 75 -1.55 4.15 -20.15
N PRO A 76 -1.77 4.21 -18.83
CA PRO A 76 -0.77 4.76 -17.93
C PRO A 76 0.58 4.04 -18.11
N SER A 77 1.69 4.73 -17.98
CA SER A 77 3.00 4.07 -17.87
C SER A 77 3.08 3.29 -16.57
N LEU A 78 3.99 2.31 -16.50
CA LEU A 78 4.29 1.63 -15.25
C LEU A 78 4.80 2.62 -14.19
N ARG A 79 5.58 3.62 -14.59
CA ARG A 79 5.96 4.77 -13.76
C ARG A 79 4.75 5.47 -13.14
N THR A 80 3.67 5.65 -13.87
CA THR A 80 2.44 6.24 -13.32
C THR A 80 1.83 5.34 -12.25
N ILE A 81 1.73 4.03 -12.52
CA ILE A 81 1.24 3.07 -11.53
C ILE A 81 2.10 3.15 -10.25
N ILE A 82 3.43 3.07 -10.38
CA ILE A 82 4.36 3.13 -9.25
C ILE A 82 4.21 4.44 -8.48
N LYS A 83 4.14 5.60 -9.16
CA LYS A 83 3.89 6.92 -8.54
C LYS A 83 2.62 6.91 -7.68
N HIS A 84 1.54 6.31 -8.15
CA HIS A 84 0.29 6.24 -7.40
C HIS A 84 0.40 5.28 -6.20
N GLY A 85 1.13 4.17 -6.37
CA GLY A 85 1.50 3.29 -5.28
C GLY A 85 2.33 3.99 -4.20
N ASP A 86 3.29 4.83 -4.59
CA ASP A 86 4.09 5.63 -3.66
C ASP A 86 3.26 6.68 -2.92
N LEU A 87 2.23 7.21 -3.58
CA LEU A 87 1.27 8.12 -2.96
C LEU A 87 0.36 7.41 -1.93
N GLY A 88 0.37 6.07 -1.89
CA GLY A 88 -0.48 5.28 -1.00
C GLY A 88 -1.89 5.03 -1.56
N ILE A 89 -2.13 5.31 -2.85
CA ILE A 89 -3.43 5.07 -3.51
C ILE A 89 -3.74 3.58 -3.59
N PHE A 90 -2.73 2.73 -3.49
CA PHE A 90 -2.83 1.30 -3.27
C PHE A 90 -1.54 0.78 -2.68
N THR A 91 -1.57 -0.46 -2.22
CA THR A 91 -0.44 -1.15 -1.62
C THR A 91 -0.02 -2.33 -2.50
N ALA A 92 1.00 -3.08 -2.09
CA ALA A 92 1.38 -4.30 -2.78
C ALA A 92 0.26 -5.36 -2.84
N SER A 93 -0.83 -5.21 -2.07
CA SER A 93 -2.04 -6.04 -2.14
C SER A 93 -2.73 -6.02 -3.51
N ILE A 94 -2.45 -5.02 -4.35
CA ILE A 94 -2.88 -5.00 -5.76
C ILE A 94 -2.50 -6.30 -6.49
N MET A 95 -1.39 -6.93 -6.07
CA MET A 95 -0.85 -8.13 -6.70
C MET A 95 -1.57 -9.42 -6.28
N ASP A 96 -2.16 -9.45 -5.08
CA ASP A 96 -2.98 -10.59 -4.61
C ASP A 96 -4.27 -10.72 -5.44
N SER A 97 -4.76 -9.61 -5.98
CA SER A 97 -6.03 -9.53 -6.70
C SER A 97 -5.89 -9.79 -8.20
N LEU A 98 -4.67 -10.02 -8.70
CA LEU A 98 -4.46 -10.39 -10.09
C LEU A 98 -5.18 -11.71 -10.35
N LYS A 99 -6.19 -11.67 -11.22
CA LYS A 99 -7.00 -12.84 -11.55
C LYS A 99 -6.13 -13.90 -12.23
N ARG A 100 -6.29 -15.13 -11.79
CA ARG A 100 -5.76 -16.31 -12.48
C ARG A 100 -6.51 -16.47 -13.79
N GLY A 101 -5.80 -16.36 -14.89
CA GLY A 101 -6.34 -16.62 -16.20
C GLY A 101 -5.22 -16.74 -17.22
N HIS A 102 -5.47 -17.51 -18.27
CA HIS A 102 -4.69 -17.45 -19.51
C HIS A 102 -4.95 -16.11 -20.20
N CYS A 103 -4.52 -15.01 -19.58
CA CYS A 103 -4.45 -13.76 -20.28
C CYS A 103 -3.29 -13.88 -21.24
N ASP A 104 -3.59 -13.92 -22.54
CA ASP A 104 -2.60 -13.79 -23.61
C ASP A 104 -1.80 -12.49 -23.54
N VAL A 105 -2.16 -11.59 -22.60
CA VAL A 105 -1.60 -10.27 -22.37
C VAL A 105 -1.24 -10.15 -20.89
N SER A 106 0.04 -10.20 -20.53
CA SER A 106 0.42 -10.42 -19.12
C SER A 106 0.36 -9.15 -18.26
N TRP A 107 0.45 -7.97 -18.87
CA TRP A 107 0.27 -6.70 -18.17
C TRP A 107 -1.20 -6.40 -17.86
N ARG A 108 -2.16 -6.93 -18.64
CA ARG A 108 -3.58 -6.57 -18.53
C ARG A 108 -4.14 -6.73 -17.10
N PRO A 109 -3.96 -7.86 -16.39
CA PRO A 109 -4.51 -8.02 -15.04
C PRO A 109 -4.03 -6.93 -14.07
N LEU A 110 -2.76 -6.49 -14.17
CA LEU A 110 -2.24 -5.43 -13.32
C LEU A 110 -2.94 -4.10 -13.59
N TYR A 111 -3.10 -3.75 -14.86
CA TYR A 111 -3.75 -2.51 -15.25
C TYR A 111 -5.24 -2.49 -14.87
N GLU A 112 -5.97 -3.58 -15.11
CA GLU A 112 -7.37 -3.69 -14.68
C GLU A 112 -7.50 -3.53 -13.16
N GLN A 113 -6.60 -4.17 -12.40
CA GLN A 113 -6.60 -4.03 -10.94
C GLN A 113 -6.22 -2.61 -10.50
N PHE A 114 -5.25 -1.97 -11.17
CA PHE A 114 -4.89 -0.58 -10.89
C PHE A 114 -6.09 0.37 -11.04
N PHE A 115 -6.88 0.26 -12.12
CA PHE A 115 -8.09 1.07 -12.27
C PHE A 115 -9.15 0.77 -11.20
N ARG A 116 -9.27 -0.48 -10.76
CA ARG A 116 -10.15 -0.84 -9.64
C ARG A 116 -9.70 -0.19 -8.33
N GLU A 117 -8.41 -0.23 -8.01
CA GLU A 117 -7.89 0.41 -6.80
C GLU A 117 -8.04 1.93 -6.87
N CYS A 118 -7.79 2.55 -8.02
CA CYS A 118 -8.04 3.97 -8.22
C CYS A 118 -9.51 4.32 -7.98
N ALA A 119 -10.45 3.59 -8.58
CA ALA A 119 -11.87 3.85 -8.40
C ALA A 119 -12.31 3.67 -6.93
N TRP A 120 -11.77 2.67 -6.22
CA TRP A 120 -11.98 2.53 -4.78
C TRP A 120 -11.45 3.74 -4.01
N ALA A 121 -10.21 4.17 -4.27
CA ALA A 121 -9.60 5.29 -3.58
C ALA A 121 -10.31 6.63 -3.86
N MET A 122 -10.89 6.82 -5.05
CA MET A 122 -11.71 7.99 -5.40
C MET A 122 -13.03 8.06 -4.62
N ASP A 123 -13.58 6.91 -4.24
CA ASP A 123 -14.80 6.84 -3.44
C ASP A 123 -14.52 7.14 -1.97
N TYR A 124 -13.37 6.73 -1.45
CA TYR A 124 -13.00 6.95 -0.05
C TYR A 124 -12.41 8.32 0.23
N ASN A 125 -11.71 8.93 -0.73
CA ASN A 125 -11.00 10.19 -0.51
C ASN A 125 -11.25 11.21 -1.63
N PRO A 126 -12.00 12.29 -1.36
CA PRO A 126 -12.26 13.38 -2.31
C PRO A 126 -10.99 14.04 -2.87
N LYS A 127 -9.90 14.11 -2.09
CA LYS A 127 -8.62 14.67 -2.56
C LYS A 127 -7.95 13.76 -3.58
N VAL A 128 -8.03 12.44 -3.37
CA VAL A 128 -7.55 11.45 -4.34
C VAL A 128 -8.40 11.48 -5.60
N ARG A 129 -9.72 11.70 -5.47
CA ARG A 129 -10.60 11.96 -6.61
C ARG A 129 -10.14 13.15 -7.45
N GLU A 130 -9.90 14.31 -6.83
CA GLU A 130 -9.41 15.50 -7.56
C GLU A 130 -8.07 15.21 -8.26
N LEU A 131 -7.13 14.56 -7.57
CA LEU A 131 -5.84 14.17 -8.12
C LEU A 131 -5.98 13.24 -9.33
N LEU A 132 -6.80 12.19 -9.22
CA LEU A 132 -7.02 11.19 -10.27
C LEU A 132 -7.85 11.75 -11.43
N GLU A 133 -8.85 12.58 -11.16
CA GLU A 133 -9.62 13.27 -12.20
C GLU A 133 -8.72 14.17 -13.04
N ASN A 134 -7.78 14.90 -12.43
CA ASN A 134 -6.81 15.69 -13.18
C ASN A 134 -5.92 14.82 -14.09
N VAL A 135 -5.50 13.65 -13.60
CA VAL A 135 -4.69 12.68 -14.38
C VAL A 135 -5.49 12.07 -15.54
N PHE A 136 -6.78 11.76 -15.33
CA PHE A 136 -7.61 11.06 -16.30
C PHE A 136 -8.42 11.97 -17.23
N ASN A 137 -8.69 13.23 -16.85
CA ASN A 137 -9.48 14.18 -17.66
C ASN A 137 -8.73 14.67 -18.90
N GLU A 138 -7.39 14.68 -18.89
CA GLU A 138 -6.61 15.03 -20.09
C GLU A 138 -6.79 14.05 -21.26
N LYS A 139 -7.29 12.82 -21.00
CA LYS A 139 -7.28 11.73 -21.99
C LYS A 139 -8.57 10.92 -21.94
N SER A 140 -9.47 11.18 -22.91
CA SER A 140 -10.82 10.62 -23.00
C SER A 140 -10.92 9.09 -22.83
N GLY A 141 -9.93 8.33 -23.31
CA GLY A 141 -9.93 6.86 -23.18
C GLY A 141 -9.71 6.34 -21.76
N LEU A 142 -8.89 7.00 -20.94
CA LEU A 142 -8.61 6.51 -19.57
C LEU A 142 -9.82 6.69 -18.65
N ARG A 143 -10.55 7.80 -18.84
CA ARG A 143 -11.76 8.09 -18.10
C ARG A 143 -12.86 7.05 -18.33
N GLU A 144 -12.93 6.46 -19.52
CA GLU A 144 -13.87 5.36 -19.81
C GLU A 144 -13.52 4.11 -19.00
N TYR A 145 -12.23 3.75 -18.88
CA TYR A 145 -11.79 2.62 -18.06
C TYR A 145 -12.09 2.84 -16.59
N LEU A 146 -11.84 4.05 -16.08
CA LEU A 146 -12.13 4.41 -14.70
C LEU A 146 -13.63 4.36 -14.40
N LYS A 147 -14.48 4.92 -15.27
CA LYS A 147 -15.94 4.84 -15.13
C LYS A 147 -16.46 3.40 -15.10
N GLN A 148 -15.86 2.51 -15.89
CA GLN A 148 -16.20 1.10 -15.84
C GLN A 148 -15.82 0.47 -14.50
N ALA A 149 -14.66 0.82 -13.94
CA ALA A 149 -14.23 0.35 -12.63
C ALA A 149 -15.12 0.91 -11.50
N GLU A 150 -15.47 2.20 -11.53
CA GLU A 150 -16.43 2.83 -10.61
C GLU A 150 -17.79 2.13 -10.65
N PHE A 151 -18.28 1.80 -11.85
CA PHE A 151 -19.53 1.05 -12.01
C PHE A 151 -19.44 -0.35 -11.41
N ASP A 152 -18.36 -1.10 -11.67
CA ASP A 152 -18.13 -2.43 -11.11
C ASP A 152 -18.12 -2.39 -9.56
N ILE A 153 -17.50 -1.37 -8.96
CA ILE A 153 -17.44 -1.17 -7.50
C ILE A 153 -18.80 -0.81 -6.93
N TRP A 154 -19.49 0.15 -7.57
CA TRP A 154 -20.84 0.55 -7.19
C TRP A 154 -21.79 -0.66 -7.17
N MET A 155 -21.71 -1.51 -8.20
CA MET A 155 -22.46 -2.76 -8.30
C MET A 155 -22.11 -3.72 -7.17
N ALA A 156 -20.82 -3.96 -6.90
CA ALA A 156 -20.37 -4.84 -5.82
C ALA A 156 -20.90 -4.38 -4.45
N ARG A 157 -20.83 -3.08 -4.16
CA ARG A 157 -21.38 -2.47 -2.93
C ARG A 157 -22.88 -2.69 -2.83
N ARG A 158 -23.64 -2.43 -3.90
CA ARG A 158 -25.10 -2.62 -3.92
C ARG A 158 -25.51 -4.08 -3.72
N CYS A 159 -24.73 -5.02 -4.23
CA CYS A 159 -24.91 -6.45 -3.96
C CYS A 159 -24.61 -6.79 -2.50
N ALA A 160 -23.51 -6.29 -1.93
CA ALA A 160 -23.14 -6.51 -0.53
C ALA A 160 -24.18 -5.95 0.45
N GLU A 161 -24.76 -4.79 0.15
CA GLU A 161 -25.84 -4.18 0.92
C GLU A 161 -27.18 -4.93 0.78
N GLY A 162 -27.24 -5.99 -0.04
CA GLY A 162 -28.47 -6.73 -0.35
C GLY A 162 -29.53 -5.89 -1.09
N LYS A 163 -29.16 -4.70 -1.57
CA LYS A 163 -30.06 -3.78 -2.29
C LYS A 163 -30.32 -4.23 -3.73
N VAL A 164 -29.45 -5.07 -4.29
CA VAL A 164 -29.63 -5.69 -5.61
C VAL A 164 -29.64 -7.20 -5.41
N LYS A 165 -30.81 -7.84 -5.61
CA LYS A 165 -30.88 -9.29 -5.73
C LYS A 165 -30.16 -9.68 -7.03
N GLY A 166 -29.43 -10.79 -7.03
CA GLY A 166 -28.71 -11.26 -8.23
C GLY A 166 -29.60 -11.44 -9.48
N ASP A 167 -30.92 -11.58 -9.28
CA ASP A 167 -31.92 -11.70 -10.34
C ASP A 167 -32.56 -10.34 -10.75
N GLN A 168 -32.25 -9.24 -10.04
CA GLN A 168 -32.76 -7.88 -10.26
C GLN A 168 -31.66 -6.91 -10.74
N LEU A 169 -30.57 -7.43 -11.29
CA LEU A 169 -29.52 -6.62 -11.90
C LEU A 169 -30.16 -5.69 -12.95
N PRO A 170 -29.99 -4.36 -12.84
CA PRO A 170 -30.59 -3.43 -13.79
C PRO A 170 -30.08 -3.76 -15.20
N GLU A 171 -31.00 -3.90 -16.16
CA GLU A 171 -30.62 -3.80 -17.57
C GLU A 171 -29.96 -2.42 -17.75
N PRO A 172 -28.72 -2.34 -18.28
CA PRO A 172 -28.06 -1.06 -18.43
C PRO A 172 -28.93 -0.15 -19.31
N HIS A 173 -29.05 1.11 -18.91
CA HIS A 173 -29.74 2.15 -19.68
C HIS A 173 -29.31 2.08 -21.15
N ARG A 174 -30.29 2.10 -22.08
CA ARG A 174 -30.12 2.09 -23.54
C ARG A 174 -29.21 3.21 -24.11
N GLY A 175 -28.68 4.11 -23.27
CA GLY A 175 -27.69 5.12 -23.62
C GLY A 175 -26.22 4.70 -23.47
N CYS A 176 -25.90 3.61 -22.76
CA CYS A 176 -24.56 3.01 -22.74
C CYS A 176 -24.41 2.02 -23.90
N THR A 177 -24.33 2.54 -25.13
CA THR A 177 -24.24 1.77 -26.39
C THR A 177 -22.90 1.04 -26.59
N HIS A 178 -22.01 1.03 -25.59
CA HIS A 178 -20.64 0.51 -25.70
C HIS A 178 -20.41 -0.83 -24.98
N ILE A 179 -21.44 -1.43 -24.36
CA ILE A 179 -21.32 -2.77 -23.74
C ILE A 179 -22.25 -3.72 -24.51
N PRO A 180 -21.72 -4.64 -25.34
CA PRO A 180 -22.52 -5.65 -26.02
C PRO A 180 -23.34 -6.49 -25.03
N PHE A 181 -24.58 -6.84 -25.38
CA PHE A 181 -25.49 -7.67 -24.56
C PHE A 181 -24.87 -8.99 -24.07
N TRP A 182 -23.90 -9.55 -24.80
CA TRP A 182 -23.18 -10.76 -24.42
C TRP A 182 -22.12 -10.51 -23.33
N LYS A 183 -21.55 -9.29 -23.20
CA LYS A 183 -20.72 -8.89 -22.04
C LYS A 183 -21.52 -8.97 -20.74
N PHE A 184 -22.82 -8.63 -20.76
CA PHE A 184 -23.71 -8.82 -19.61
C PHE A 184 -23.97 -10.31 -19.32
N TRP A 185 -24.02 -11.17 -20.34
CA TRP A 185 -24.19 -12.61 -20.17
C TRP A 185 -22.94 -13.29 -19.59
N LEU A 186 -21.74 -12.92 -20.06
CA LEU A 186 -20.45 -13.36 -19.50
C LEU A 186 -20.18 -12.75 -18.11
N TYR A 187 -20.55 -11.49 -17.88
CA TYR A 187 -20.54 -10.85 -16.57
C TYR A 187 -21.50 -11.59 -15.63
N ARG A 188 -22.72 -11.95 -16.06
CA ARG A 188 -23.64 -12.80 -15.29
C ARG A 188 -23.07 -14.19 -15.00
N HIS A 189 -22.18 -14.74 -15.84
CA HIS A 189 -21.52 -16.03 -15.61
C HIS A 189 -20.36 -15.93 -14.60
N ASN A 190 -19.50 -14.90 -14.71
CA ASN A 190 -18.44 -14.60 -13.73
C ASN A 190 -19.01 -14.13 -12.38
N LEU A 191 -20.06 -13.31 -12.40
CA LEU A 191 -20.81 -12.93 -11.20
C LEU A 191 -21.58 -14.12 -10.64
N LYS A 192 -22.00 -15.09 -11.47
CA LYS A 192 -22.55 -16.36 -10.99
C LYS A 192 -21.49 -17.19 -10.28
N GLU A 193 -20.22 -17.23 -10.68
CA GLU A 193 -19.19 -17.92 -9.88
C GLU A 193 -18.94 -17.22 -8.54
N GLN A 194 -18.90 -15.87 -8.53
CA GLN A 194 -18.82 -15.09 -7.29
C GLN A 194 -20.08 -15.22 -6.42
N LEU A 195 -21.28 -15.30 -7.03
CA LEU A 195 -22.57 -15.46 -6.35
C LEU A 195 -22.90 -16.92 -6.04
N TYR A 196 -22.30 -17.92 -6.69
CA TYR A 196 -22.39 -19.34 -6.33
C TYR A 196 -21.66 -19.57 -5.01
N TYR A 197 -20.55 -18.84 -4.82
CA TYR A 197 -19.88 -18.66 -3.53
C TYR A 197 -20.82 -18.06 -2.46
N CYS A 198 -21.66 -17.09 -2.82
CA CYS A 198 -22.69 -16.55 -1.92
C CYS A 198 -23.96 -17.43 -1.83
N ARG A 199 -24.28 -18.28 -2.81
CA ARG A 199 -25.48 -19.15 -2.85
C ARG A 199 -25.27 -20.46 -2.11
N SER A 200 -24.03 -20.92 -1.93
CA SER A 200 -23.69 -22.00 -0.98
C SER A 200 -24.13 -21.69 0.46
N LEU A 201 -24.52 -20.45 0.77
CA LEU A 201 -25.09 -20.01 2.06
C LEU A 201 -26.62 -20.06 2.14
N SER A 202 -27.32 -20.39 1.05
CA SER A 202 -28.74 -20.00 0.90
C SER A 202 -29.81 -21.05 1.20
N SER A 203 -29.48 -22.17 1.85
CA SER A 203 -30.49 -23.15 2.30
C SER A 203 -30.79 -23.05 3.81
N GLY A 204 -31.64 -22.09 4.21
CA GLY A 204 -32.29 -22.08 5.55
C GLY A 204 -32.42 -20.70 6.19
N PRO A 205 -33.57 -20.34 6.83
CA PRO A 205 -33.96 -18.96 7.06
C PRO A 205 -33.48 -18.40 8.40
N ARG A 206 -32.53 -17.47 8.35
CA ARG A 206 -32.42 -16.23 9.15
C ARG A 206 -31.17 -15.52 8.66
N ILE A 207 -31.31 -14.82 7.55
CA ILE A 207 -30.24 -13.97 7.00
C ILE A 207 -30.14 -12.75 7.91
N LEU A 208 -29.29 -12.84 8.93
CA LEU A 208 -28.73 -11.66 9.55
C LEU A 208 -27.84 -11.01 8.51
N ARG A 209 -28.22 -9.79 8.12
CA ARG A 209 -27.36 -8.90 7.35
C ARG A 209 -26.02 -8.89 8.08
N PRO A 210 -24.87 -9.22 7.45
CA PRO A 210 -23.62 -8.75 8.01
C PRO A 210 -23.81 -7.25 8.15
N LEU A 211 -23.67 -6.70 9.37
CA LEU A 211 -23.67 -5.26 9.58
C LEU A 211 -22.55 -4.72 8.70
N THR A 212 -22.88 -4.27 7.49
CA THR A 212 -21.98 -3.52 6.61
C THR A 212 -21.51 -2.23 7.28
N GLU A 213 -22.19 -1.82 8.36
CA GLU A 213 -21.80 -0.76 9.31
C GLU A 213 -20.67 -1.19 10.28
N ARG A 214 -20.31 -2.48 10.35
CA ARG A 214 -19.30 -3.05 11.26
C ARG A 214 -18.26 -3.98 10.61
N ILE A 215 -18.40 -4.33 9.34
CA ILE A 215 -17.22 -4.71 8.56
C ILE A 215 -16.47 -3.41 8.41
N ALA A 216 -15.55 -3.14 9.35
CA ALA A 216 -14.70 -1.97 9.34
C ALA A 216 -14.30 -1.70 7.89
N SER A 217 -14.65 -0.51 7.42
CA SER A 217 -14.02 0.15 6.29
C SER A 217 -12.54 0.27 6.63
N MET A 218 -11.82 -0.85 6.60
CA MET A 218 -10.39 -0.88 6.79
C MET A 218 -9.83 -0.09 5.62
N ASP A 219 -9.58 1.17 5.88
CA ASP A 219 -8.91 2.06 4.96
C ASP A 219 -7.56 1.41 4.67
N ARG A 220 -7.46 0.84 3.46
CA ARG A 220 -6.25 0.18 2.94
C ARG A 220 -5.20 1.22 2.54
N HIS A 221 -5.56 2.50 2.56
CA HIS A 221 -4.89 3.56 1.81
C HIS A 221 -4.37 4.69 2.71
N PHE A 222 -4.76 4.75 3.98
CA PHE A 222 -4.26 5.74 4.92
C PHE A 222 -3.50 5.15 6.10
N LEU A 223 -2.17 5.05 5.96
CA LEU A 223 -1.22 5.22 7.08
C LEU A 223 0.27 5.31 6.67
N TYR A 224 0.61 5.93 5.55
CA TYR A 224 2.04 6.04 5.19
C TYR A 224 2.70 7.34 5.63
N TYR A 225 1.94 8.43 5.82
CA TYR A 225 2.52 9.73 6.14
C TYR A 225 1.65 10.54 7.09
N ARG A 226 2.31 11.21 8.05
CA ARG A 226 1.71 12.32 8.78
C ARG A 226 1.55 13.47 7.79
N TRP A 227 0.36 13.60 7.21
CA TRP A 227 0.01 14.78 6.43
C TRP A 227 -0.09 15.96 7.41
N GLN A 228 0.98 16.75 7.52
CA GLN A 228 0.83 18.07 8.13
C GLN A 228 0.00 18.92 7.17
N VAL A 229 -1.30 19.02 7.44
CA VAL A 229 -2.04 20.20 6.97
C VAL A 229 -1.40 21.36 7.71
N GLU A 230 -0.58 22.15 7.03
CA GLU A 230 -0.18 23.45 7.55
C GLU A 230 -1.46 24.24 7.85
N ARG A 231 -1.91 24.20 9.11
CA ARG A 231 -2.51 25.40 9.68
C ARG A 231 -1.36 26.39 9.71
N CYS A 232 -1.29 27.24 8.69
CA CYS A 232 -0.57 28.50 8.77
C CYS A 232 -0.95 29.15 10.10
N GLN A 233 -0.10 29.05 11.11
CA GLN A 233 -0.23 29.80 12.36
C GLN A 233 0.17 31.25 12.08
N HIS A 234 -0.59 31.93 11.23
CA HIS A 234 -0.65 33.38 11.14
C HIS A 234 -2.04 33.79 10.63
N GLU A 235 -3.10 33.32 11.32
CA GLU A 235 -4.33 34.08 11.36
C GLU A 235 -4.08 35.32 12.22
N THR A 236 -3.87 36.44 11.53
CA THR A 236 -3.90 37.78 12.09
C THR A 236 -5.19 38.02 12.88
N ASN A 237 -5.08 38.83 13.94
CA ASN A 237 -6.08 39.28 14.93
C ASN A 237 -7.41 39.91 14.40
N ALA A 238 -7.91 39.54 13.22
CA ALA A 238 -9.13 40.11 12.63
C ALA A 238 -10.40 39.26 12.83
N VAL A 239 -10.31 38.03 13.34
CA VAL A 239 -11.48 37.14 13.54
C VAL A 239 -11.84 36.95 15.02
N ARG A 240 -11.50 37.92 15.88
CA ARG A 240 -11.81 37.88 17.33
C ARG A 240 -13.14 38.52 17.75
N GLN A 241 -14.02 38.90 16.83
CA GLN A 241 -15.28 39.57 17.19
C GLN A 241 -16.58 38.79 17.03
N HIS A 242 -16.60 37.60 16.43
CA HIS A 242 -17.82 36.79 16.43
C HIS A 242 -17.50 35.33 16.80
N HIS A 243 -18.22 34.84 17.82
CA HIS A 243 -18.12 33.55 18.51
C HIS A 243 -17.41 33.56 19.87
N ALA A 244 -17.92 34.38 20.79
CA ALA A 244 -17.91 34.08 22.22
C ALA A 244 -19.02 33.05 22.55
N THR A 245 -18.82 32.26 23.61
CA THR A 245 -19.66 31.17 24.20
C THR A 245 -19.66 29.87 23.37
N VAL A 246 -18.95 28.79 23.71
CA VAL A 246 -18.76 28.03 24.98
C VAL A 246 -17.39 27.31 24.87
N GLY A 247 -16.38 27.41 25.73
CA GLY A 247 -16.23 26.95 27.12
C GLY A 247 -14.97 26.02 27.21
N PRO A 248 -14.15 26.03 28.29
CA PRO A 248 -12.67 25.90 28.23
C PRO A 248 -12.06 24.67 28.95
N LEU A 249 -10.77 24.36 28.66
CA LEU A 249 -9.71 23.65 29.46
C LEU A 249 -8.77 22.92 28.45
N LEU A 250 -7.46 23.11 28.32
CA LEU A 250 -6.37 23.52 29.22
C LEU A 250 -5.20 24.10 28.39
N VAL A 251 -4.56 25.14 28.92
CA VAL A 251 -3.25 25.67 28.51
C VAL A 251 -2.24 25.35 29.61
N SER A 252 -1.09 24.79 29.27
CA SER A 252 0.25 25.17 29.79
C SER A 252 1.26 24.50 28.86
N SER A 253 2.21 25.19 28.23
CA SER A 253 3.19 26.11 28.80
C SER A 253 3.57 27.18 27.77
N ALA A 254 3.63 28.44 28.23
CA ALA A 254 4.10 29.58 27.48
C ALA A 254 5.55 29.89 27.89
N ILE A 255 6.42 30.06 26.89
CA ILE A 255 7.67 30.82 27.01
C ILE A 255 7.45 32.08 26.18
N PRO A 256 7.67 33.30 26.70
CA PRO A 256 7.46 34.52 25.94
C PRO A 256 8.59 34.68 24.89
N LEU A 257 8.21 34.78 23.62
CA LEU A 257 9.10 35.16 22.53
C LEU A 257 9.15 36.69 22.43
N GLU A 258 10.35 37.27 22.56
CA GLU A 258 10.64 38.62 22.08
C GLU A 258 10.56 38.63 20.55
N HIS A 259 9.75 39.53 20.01
CA HIS A 259 9.58 39.73 18.58
C HIS A 259 10.69 40.63 18.02
N ASP A 260 11.61 40.05 17.25
CA ASP A 260 12.47 40.77 16.32
C ASP A 260 11.66 41.06 15.02
N PRO A 261 11.58 42.30 14.51
CA PRO A 261 10.74 42.61 13.36
C PRO A 261 11.38 42.11 12.06
N VAL A 262 11.13 40.84 11.72
CA VAL A 262 11.37 40.33 10.37
C VAL A 262 10.52 41.15 9.39
N THR A 263 11.20 41.76 8.43
CA THR A 263 10.64 42.74 7.51
C THR A 263 9.59 42.07 6.61
N LYS A 264 8.41 42.68 6.46
CA LYS A 264 7.29 42.20 5.61
C LYS A 264 7.72 41.83 4.18
N LYS A 265 8.83 42.39 3.70
CA LYS A 265 9.43 42.12 2.39
C LYS A 265 9.93 40.68 2.25
N THR A 266 10.61 40.13 3.24
CA THR A 266 11.13 38.74 3.23
C THR A 266 10.00 37.72 3.20
N ILE A 267 8.90 38.00 3.90
CA ILE A 267 7.71 37.15 3.93
C ILE A 267 6.97 37.20 2.58
N ALA A 268 6.89 38.37 1.93
CA ALA A 268 6.29 38.51 0.61
C ALA A 268 7.12 37.82 -0.48
N GLU A 269 8.45 37.95 -0.43
CA GLU A 269 9.37 37.27 -1.36
C GLU A 269 9.35 35.75 -1.14
N PHE A 270 9.26 35.27 0.11
CA PHE A 270 9.08 33.85 0.41
C PHE A 270 7.74 33.31 -0.09
N LYS A 271 6.64 34.06 0.10
CA LYS A 271 5.30 33.71 -0.43
C LYS A 271 5.28 33.69 -1.96
N GLN A 272 5.91 34.66 -2.62
CA GLN A 272 5.97 34.73 -4.08
C GLN A 272 6.87 33.62 -4.65
N HIS A 273 7.97 33.28 -3.98
CA HIS A 273 8.83 32.16 -4.35
C HIS A 273 8.11 30.81 -4.14
N HIS A 274 7.30 30.66 -3.09
CA HIS A 274 6.47 29.46 -2.87
C HIS A 274 5.33 29.37 -3.87
N GLN A 275 4.54 30.43 -4.08
CA GLN A 275 3.42 30.44 -5.03
C GLN A 275 3.87 30.18 -6.48
N ASN A 276 5.06 30.66 -6.87
CA ASN A 276 5.66 30.36 -8.17
C ASN A 276 6.19 28.91 -8.29
N ARG A 277 6.55 28.25 -7.19
CA ARG A 277 6.88 26.80 -7.18
C ARG A 277 5.65 25.91 -7.15
N HIS A 278 4.53 26.39 -6.61
CA HIS A 278 3.25 25.69 -6.60
C HIS A 278 2.49 25.75 -7.94
N HIS A 279 3.00 26.46 -8.95
CA HIS A 279 2.45 26.39 -10.31
C HIS A 279 2.85 25.05 -10.97
N HIS A 280 1.94 24.08 -10.90
CA HIS A 280 1.82 22.93 -11.79
C HIS A 280 3.11 22.15 -12.10
N ILE A 281 3.68 21.45 -11.11
CA ILE A 281 4.18 20.10 -11.43
C ILE A 281 2.91 19.25 -11.56
N ALA A 282 2.19 19.43 -12.66
CA ALA A 282 1.11 18.52 -13.01
C ALA A 282 1.72 17.12 -12.93
N LEU A 283 1.02 16.16 -12.30
CA LEU A 283 1.18 14.78 -12.70
C LEU A 283 0.82 14.74 -14.18
N GLN A 284 1.75 15.13 -15.06
CA GLN A 284 1.61 14.88 -16.48
C GLN A 284 1.41 13.39 -16.54
N SER A 285 0.23 13.02 -17.04
CA SER A 285 -0.15 11.63 -17.18
C SER A 285 0.86 11.01 -18.15
N ASP A 286 1.91 10.38 -17.61
CA ASP A 286 2.92 9.67 -18.37
C ASP A 286 2.18 8.47 -18.99
N THR A 287 1.58 8.64 -20.16
CA THR A 287 0.90 7.55 -20.86
C THR A 287 1.83 6.96 -21.89
N THR A 288 1.83 5.65 -21.98
CA THR A 288 2.54 4.91 -23.01
C THR A 288 1.54 4.37 -24.03
N ASN A 289 1.97 4.26 -25.28
CA ASN A 289 1.17 3.59 -26.31
C ASN A 289 1.41 2.09 -26.19
N ILE A 290 0.34 1.30 -26.25
CA ILE A 290 0.49 -0.15 -26.42
C ILE A 290 1.15 -0.38 -27.79
N SER A 291 2.29 -1.05 -27.77
CA SER A 291 2.99 -1.50 -28.95
C SER A 291 2.60 -2.94 -29.27
N ASN A 292 2.87 -3.40 -30.49
CA ASN A 292 2.71 -4.80 -30.84
C ASN A 292 4.09 -5.45 -30.92
N HIS A 293 4.28 -6.53 -30.18
CA HIS A 293 5.47 -7.37 -30.22
C HIS A 293 5.06 -8.79 -30.62
N GLU A 294 5.42 -9.22 -31.84
CA GLU A 294 5.10 -10.56 -32.38
C GLU A 294 3.62 -10.95 -32.45
N GLY A 295 2.74 -9.96 -32.45
CA GLY A 295 1.31 -10.21 -32.40
C GLY A 295 0.74 -10.26 -31.00
N SER A 296 1.56 -10.05 -29.99
CA SER A 296 1.12 -9.80 -28.63
C SER A 296 1.22 -8.30 -28.31
N PRO A 297 0.20 -7.72 -27.67
CA PRO A 297 0.23 -6.32 -27.26
C PRO A 297 1.22 -6.16 -26.10
N ALA A 298 2.19 -5.26 -26.25
CA ALA A 298 3.26 -5.06 -25.28
C ALA A 298 3.38 -3.60 -24.83
N VAL A 299 3.76 -3.41 -23.57
CA VAL A 299 4.01 -2.13 -22.92
C VAL A 299 5.51 -1.92 -22.78
N ARG A 300 6.00 -0.73 -23.14
CA ARG A 300 7.42 -0.42 -22.91
C ARG A 300 7.66 -0.16 -21.42
N VAL A 301 8.70 -0.79 -20.90
CA VAL A 301 9.15 -0.67 -19.51
C VAL A 301 10.63 -0.27 -19.52
N SER A 302 10.99 0.75 -18.73
CA SER A 302 12.39 1.15 -18.52
C SER A 302 13.08 0.29 -17.46
N GLU A 303 14.41 0.36 -17.39
CA GLU A 303 15.22 -0.33 -16.38
C GLU A 303 14.78 0.05 -14.95
N GLU A 304 14.53 1.34 -14.71
CA GLU A 304 14.12 1.86 -13.41
C GLU A 304 12.70 1.45 -13.04
N GLU A 305 11.81 1.37 -14.02
CA GLU A 305 10.45 0.86 -13.82
C GLU A 305 10.46 -0.64 -13.49
N LEU A 306 11.32 -1.40 -14.14
CA LEU A 306 11.51 -2.83 -13.89
C LEU A 306 12.08 -3.10 -12.49
N ALA A 307 13.11 -2.35 -12.12
CA ALA A 307 13.73 -2.37 -10.80
C ALA A 307 12.76 -2.03 -9.68
N ALA A 308 11.97 -0.97 -9.86
CA ALA A 308 10.94 -0.61 -8.90
C ALA A 308 9.85 -1.70 -8.81
N LEU A 309 9.44 -2.26 -9.94
CA LEU A 309 8.46 -3.36 -9.98
C LEU A 309 8.99 -4.61 -9.26
N SER A 310 10.27 -4.96 -9.40
CA SER A 310 10.83 -6.12 -8.71
C SER A 310 10.84 -5.94 -7.19
N PHE A 311 11.22 -4.77 -6.68
CA PHE A 311 11.12 -4.48 -5.25
C PHE A 311 9.67 -4.50 -4.75
N MET A 312 8.72 -3.95 -5.52
CA MET A 312 7.29 -4.03 -5.20
C MET A 312 6.76 -5.45 -5.13
N LEU A 313 7.28 -6.36 -5.96
CA LEU A 313 6.83 -7.73 -6.05
C LEU A 313 7.59 -8.69 -5.12
N GLY A 314 8.67 -8.24 -4.47
CA GLY A 314 9.56 -9.16 -3.78
C GLY A 314 10.42 -9.99 -4.75
N ILE A 315 10.61 -9.59 -6.01
CA ILE A 315 11.35 -10.40 -6.99
C ILE A 315 12.85 -10.15 -6.84
N GLU A 316 13.57 -11.21 -6.53
CA GLU A 316 15.03 -11.25 -6.62
C GLU A 316 15.42 -11.40 -8.09
N ILE A 317 15.81 -10.31 -8.75
CA ILE A 317 16.29 -10.35 -10.12
C ILE A 317 17.71 -10.92 -10.10
N LYS A 318 17.87 -12.14 -10.57
CA LYS A 318 19.20 -12.74 -10.70
C LYS A 318 19.82 -12.34 -12.03
N SER A 319 21.08 -11.89 -11.99
CA SER A 319 21.90 -11.84 -13.20
C SER A 319 22.18 -13.29 -13.64
N GLY A 320 21.78 -13.65 -14.86
CA GLY A 320 22.06 -14.98 -15.40
C GLY A 320 23.44 -15.02 -16.07
N ASP A 321 24.18 -16.11 -15.86
CA ASP A 321 25.61 -16.26 -16.20
C ASP A 321 25.98 -15.99 -17.67
N GLU A 322 25.04 -16.02 -18.63
CA GLU A 322 25.39 -15.86 -20.05
C GLU A 322 24.53 -14.87 -20.86
N GLN A 323 23.37 -14.41 -20.38
CA GLN A 323 22.46 -13.58 -21.21
C GLN A 323 21.69 -12.45 -20.50
N PHE A 324 21.90 -12.16 -19.20
CA PHE A 324 21.21 -11.07 -18.49
C PHE A 324 19.70 -11.01 -18.78
N LEU A 325 19.02 -12.14 -18.52
CA LEU A 325 17.57 -12.23 -18.59
C LEU A 325 17.01 -12.08 -17.17
N PRO A 326 16.52 -10.88 -16.79
CA PRO A 326 15.98 -10.66 -15.46
C PRO A 326 14.77 -11.55 -15.22
N GLY A 327 14.84 -12.42 -14.21
CA GLY A 327 13.76 -13.33 -13.90
C GLY A 327 13.78 -13.76 -12.45
N GLY A 328 12.60 -14.09 -11.92
CA GLY A 328 12.47 -14.51 -10.53
C GLY A 328 11.02 -14.66 -10.09
N ARG A 329 10.86 -15.33 -8.95
CA ARG A 329 9.56 -15.53 -8.30
C ARG A 329 9.39 -14.51 -7.17
N GLY A 330 8.28 -13.77 -7.21
CA GLY A 330 7.93 -12.76 -6.23
C GLY A 330 7.12 -13.32 -5.06
N GLY A 331 6.89 -12.46 -4.08
CA GLY A 331 6.17 -12.79 -2.84
C GLY A 331 4.68 -13.06 -3.02
N PHE A 332 4.07 -12.57 -4.10
CA PHE A 332 2.64 -12.74 -4.37
C PHE A 332 2.34 -13.93 -5.30
N GLY A 333 3.31 -14.84 -5.47
CA GLY A 333 3.22 -15.94 -6.43
C GLY A 333 3.29 -15.48 -7.90
N THR A 334 3.58 -14.20 -8.13
CA THR A 334 3.90 -13.65 -9.45
C THR A 334 5.33 -14.06 -9.82
N CYS A 335 5.53 -14.42 -11.08
CA CYS A 335 6.83 -14.76 -11.64
C CYS A 335 7.10 -13.77 -12.76
N LEU A 336 8.24 -13.10 -12.68
CA LEU A 336 8.76 -12.32 -13.80
C LEU A 336 9.64 -13.26 -14.61
N THR A 337 9.26 -13.47 -15.85
CA THR A 337 10.07 -14.19 -16.83
C THR A 337 10.52 -13.21 -17.89
N SER A 338 11.74 -13.39 -18.39
CA SER A 338 12.25 -12.59 -19.49
C SER A 338 12.84 -13.47 -20.57
N ASN A 339 12.64 -13.08 -21.81
CA ASN A 339 13.17 -13.76 -22.98
C ASN A 339 13.82 -12.74 -23.92
N LYS A 340 14.93 -13.09 -24.57
CA LYS A 340 15.49 -12.26 -25.65
C LYS A 340 14.77 -12.60 -26.94
N PHE A 341 14.24 -11.58 -27.59
CA PHE A 341 13.66 -11.72 -28.91
C PHE A 341 14.08 -10.59 -29.83
N LYS A 342 14.66 -10.92 -30.98
CA LYS A 342 15.19 -9.94 -31.96
C LYS A 342 16.04 -8.83 -31.32
N GLY A 343 16.87 -9.20 -30.34
CA GLY A 343 17.76 -8.28 -29.63
C GLY A 343 17.08 -7.39 -28.58
N LYS A 344 15.79 -7.61 -28.29
CA LYS A 344 15.06 -6.92 -27.21
C LYS A 344 14.68 -7.90 -26.10
N SER A 345 14.72 -7.43 -24.86
CA SER A 345 14.21 -8.21 -23.73
C SER A 345 12.70 -8.08 -23.68
N VAL A 346 12.01 -9.21 -23.69
CA VAL A 346 10.56 -9.30 -23.55
C VAL A 346 10.29 -9.82 -22.15
N LEU A 347 9.54 -9.05 -21.36
CA LEU A 347 9.14 -9.42 -20.01
C LEU A 347 7.74 -9.99 -20.05
N ARG A 348 7.49 -11.02 -19.24
CA ARG A 348 6.17 -11.57 -19.03
C ARG A 348 5.97 -11.81 -17.54
N LEU A 349 4.89 -11.24 -17.01
CA LEU A 349 4.48 -11.42 -15.63
C LEU A 349 3.46 -12.57 -15.56
N ILE A 350 3.91 -13.74 -15.13
CA ILE A 350 3.11 -14.95 -15.06
C ILE A 350 2.71 -15.17 -13.61
N GLN A 351 1.42 -15.32 -13.33
CA GLN A 351 0.99 -15.77 -12.01
C GLN A 351 1.09 -17.29 -11.92
N HIS A 352 1.89 -17.78 -10.96
CA HIS A 352 2.11 -19.21 -10.81
C HIS A 352 0.87 -19.91 -10.25
N VAL A 353 0.37 -20.94 -10.94
CA VAL A 353 -0.87 -21.64 -10.59
C VAL A 353 -0.76 -22.36 -9.25
N ASP A 354 0.42 -22.90 -8.95
CA ASP A 354 0.66 -23.78 -7.80
C ASP A 354 0.59 -23.07 -6.43
N HIS A 355 0.43 -21.76 -6.40
CA HIS A 355 0.36 -21.00 -5.15
C HIS A 355 -1.09 -20.59 -4.85
N PRO A 356 -1.95 -21.47 -4.30
CA PRO A 356 -3.39 -21.23 -4.15
C PRO A 356 -3.61 -19.89 -3.45
N GLN A 357 -4.20 -18.91 -4.16
CA GLN A 357 -4.55 -17.59 -3.62
C GLN A 357 -5.40 -17.70 -2.35
N PHE A 358 -6.18 -18.79 -2.24
CA PHE A 358 -6.97 -19.12 -1.05
C PHE A 358 -6.13 -19.37 0.22
N SER A 359 -4.82 -19.57 0.08
CA SER A 359 -3.91 -19.72 1.22
C SER A 359 -3.48 -18.38 1.82
N ASN A 360 -3.63 -17.26 1.10
CA ASN A 360 -3.22 -15.94 1.59
C ASN A 360 -4.24 -15.41 2.60
N ALA A 361 -3.76 -14.63 3.56
CA ALA A 361 -4.62 -13.92 4.48
C ALA A 361 -5.56 -12.99 3.68
N ARG A 362 -6.85 -13.03 4.01
CA ARG A 362 -7.89 -12.26 3.31
C ARG A 362 -7.97 -10.80 3.79
N GLY A 363 -7.42 -10.52 4.97
CA GLY A 363 -7.15 -9.18 5.47
C GLY A 363 -5.72 -8.72 5.16
N GLY A 364 -5.36 -7.51 5.61
CA GLY A 364 -4.05 -6.93 5.38
C GLY A 364 -4.05 -5.90 4.25
N SER A 365 -3.71 -4.66 4.59
CA SER A 365 -3.20 -3.67 3.64
C SER A 365 -1.84 -4.07 3.01
N ARG A 366 -1.25 -5.23 3.36
CA ARG A 366 0.08 -5.69 2.92
C ARG A 366 1.13 -4.60 3.20
N TYR A 367 2.03 -4.32 2.26
CA TYR A 367 3.09 -3.33 2.45
C TYR A 367 3.06 -2.20 1.42
N SER A 368 3.55 -1.05 1.85
CA SER A 368 3.70 0.14 1.02
C SER A 368 4.71 -0.09 -0.09
N ILE A 369 4.35 0.32 -1.30
CA ILE A 369 5.24 0.35 -2.45
C ILE A 369 6.44 1.27 -2.20
N LEU A 370 6.19 2.39 -1.51
CA LEU A 370 7.22 3.35 -1.16
C LEU A 370 8.25 2.75 -0.19
N PHE A 371 7.76 2.07 0.87
CA PHE A 371 8.63 1.36 1.80
C PHE A 371 9.41 0.24 1.10
N ALA A 372 8.78 -0.54 0.22
CA ALA A 372 9.44 -1.66 -0.45
C ALA A 372 10.70 -1.21 -1.21
N LYS A 373 10.60 -0.11 -1.96
CA LYS A 373 11.75 0.47 -2.68
C LYS A 373 12.80 1.03 -1.74
N HIS A 374 12.37 1.81 -0.74
CA HIS A 374 13.30 2.49 0.17
C HIS A 374 14.08 1.48 1.01
N LEU A 375 13.40 0.52 1.64
CA LEU A 375 14.05 -0.42 2.56
C LEU A 375 15.02 -1.33 1.81
N ALA A 376 14.68 -1.77 0.59
CA ALA A 376 15.61 -2.50 -0.27
C ALA A 376 16.88 -1.71 -0.58
N CYS A 377 16.80 -0.38 -0.61
CA CYS A 377 17.93 0.54 -0.79
C CYS A 377 18.51 1.08 0.54
N GLY A 378 18.24 0.42 1.67
CA GLY A 378 18.77 0.80 2.98
C GLY A 378 18.22 2.12 3.52
N CYS A 379 17.08 2.54 3.02
CA CYS A 379 16.42 3.80 3.34
C CYS A 379 15.10 3.54 4.07
N ILE A 380 14.73 4.40 5.02
CA ILE A 380 13.42 4.37 5.68
C ILE A 380 12.71 5.72 5.50
N PRO A 381 11.59 5.74 4.75
CA PRO A 381 10.81 6.96 4.58
C PRO A 381 10.01 7.19 5.85
N PHE A 382 9.99 8.43 6.33
CA PHE A 382 9.42 8.71 7.65
C PHE A 382 8.47 9.90 7.65
N GLU A 383 8.67 10.89 6.79
CA GLU A 383 7.75 12.01 6.67
C GLU A 383 7.60 12.41 5.21
N ARG A 384 6.45 12.98 4.85
CA ARG A 384 6.25 13.55 3.53
C ARG A 384 6.05 15.05 3.69
N TRP A 385 6.98 15.83 3.15
CA TRP A 385 6.86 17.28 3.07
C TRP A 385 6.24 17.65 1.73
N HIS A 386 5.14 18.39 1.76
CA HIS A 386 4.35 18.70 0.56
C HIS A 386 3.91 17.42 -0.19
N ASP A 387 3.20 17.53 -1.32
CA ASP A 387 2.61 16.34 -1.96
C ASP A 387 3.63 15.38 -2.60
N HIS A 388 4.93 15.74 -2.65
CA HIS A 388 5.93 15.01 -3.44
C HIS A 388 7.28 14.76 -2.75
N GLU A 389 7.60 15.41 -1.64
CA GLU A 389 8.92 15.27 -1.02
C GLU A 389 8.88 14.25 0.10
N VAL A 390 9.68 13.19 0.00
CA VAL A 390 9.75 12.15 1.03
C VAL A 390 11.03 12.34 1.85
N GLN A 391 10.86 12.62 3.13
CA GLN A 391 11.95 12.65 4.10
C GLN A 391 12.38 11.22 4.40
N THR A 392 13.66 10.94 4.15
CA THR A 392 14.19 9.59 4.13
C THR A 392 15.47 9.50 4.95
N LEU A 393 15.49 8.57 5.90
CA LEU A 393 16.70 8.26 6.66
C LEU A 393 17.45 7.13 5.96
N VAL A 394 18.71 7.35 5.61
CA VAL A 394 19.60 6.33 5.03
C VAL A 394 20.36 5.66 6.16
N VAL A 395 20.26 4.34 6.26
CA VAL A 395 20.93 3.55 7.29
C VAL A 395 22.08 2.77 6.65
N THR A 396 23.25 3.42 6.61
CA THR A 396 24.54 2.78 6.33
C THR A 396 25.11 2.12 7.58
N GLU A 397 26.19 1.35 7.46
CA GLU A 397 26.91 0.78 8.63
C GLU A 397 27.29 1.87 9.65
N LYS A 398 27.78 3.02 9.16
CA LYS A 398 28.10 4.17 10.02
C LYS A 398 26.87 4.70 10.75
N VAL A 399 25.72 4.76 10.08
CA VAL A 399 24.48 5.24 10.71
C VAL A 399 23.93 4.21 11.71
N GLN A 400 24.05 2.92 11.40
CA GLN A 400 23.77 1.85 12.34
C GLN A 400 24.62 1.99 13.61
N ASP A 401 25.93 2.23 13.50
CA ASP A 401 26.81 2.43 14.65
C ASP A 401 26.35 3.63 15.51
N ILE A 402 25.99 4.75 14.86
CA ILE A 402 25.45 5.94 15.56
C ILE A 402 24.16 5.58 16.31
N ILE A 403 23.26 4.83 15.68
CA ILE A 403 22.01 4.38 16.29
C ILE A 403 22.31 3.50 17.50
N GLN A 404 23.24 2.54 17.37
CA GLN A 404 23.62 1.67 18.47
C GLN A 404 24.27 2.43 19.63
N GLU A 405 24.96 3.53 19.35
CA GLU A 405 25.52 4.46 20.34
C GLU A 405 24.50 5.43 20.93
N GLY A 406 23.26 5.45 20.42
CA GLY A 406 22.25 6.42 20.82
C GLY A 406 22.52 7.84 20.32
N GLY A 407 23.42 8.01 19.37
CA GLY A 407 23.78 9.30 18.79
C GLY A 407 22.61 9.96 18.04
N SER A 408 22.74 11.26 17.79
CA SER A 408 21.79 11.99 16.92
C SER A 408 22.17 11.84 15.46
N ILE A 409 21.14 11.84 14.61
CA ILE A 409 21.28 11.79 13.16
C ILE A 409 20.90 13.16 12.61
N CYS A 410 21.77 13.73 11.77
CA CYS A 410 21.55 15.05 11.21
C CYS A 410 21.53 14.97 9.68
N ASP A 411 20.75 15.88 9.08
CA ASP A 411 20.89 16.17 7.66
C ASP A 411 22.28 16.78 7.37
N THR A 412 22.70 16.71 6.11
CA THR A 412 23.94 17.29 5.61
C THR A 412 23.65 18.60 4.88
N VAL A 413 23.98 19.74 5.51
CA VAL A 413 23.73 21.09 4.95
C VAL A 413 24.44 21.27 3.62
N ASP A 414 25.60 20.63 3.50
CA ASP A 414 26.54 20.97 2.47
C ASP A 414 26.07 20.34 1.16
N LYS A 415 25.17 21.04 0.48
CA LYS A 415 24.60 20.64 -0.81
C LYS A 415 25.69 20.28 -1.82
N THR A 416 26.86 20.91 -1.67
CA THR A 416 28.04 20.62 -2.50
C THR A 416 28.58 19.22 -2.22
N LYS A 417 28.67 18.80 -0.96
CA LYS A 417 29.11 17.45 -0.54
C LYS A 417 28.02 16.38 -0.58
N THR A 418 26.74 16.74 -0.53
CA THR A 418 25.66 15.76 -0.72
C THR A 418 25.63 15.20 -2.12
N SER A 419 26.14 15.96 -3.11
CA SER A 419 26.29 15.41 -4.45
C SER A 419 27.24 14.22 -4.40
N ASP A 420 28.41 14.36 -3.79
CA ASP A 420 29.37 13.27 -3.59
C ASP A 420 28.73 12.06 -2.88
N PHE A 421 27.99 12.26 -1.79
CA PHE A 421 27.36 11.14 -1.08
C PHE A 421 26.35 10.36 -1.94
N ARG A 422 25.52 11.04 -2.73
CA ARG A 422 24.57 10.35 -3.62
C ARG A 422 25.28 9.52 -4.69
N TRP A 423 26.43 9.98 -5.17
CA TRP A 423 27.20 9.30 -6.21
C TRP A 423 28.10 8.18 -5.66
N THR A 424 28.40 8.17 -4.35
CA THR A 424 29.24 7.13 -3.74
C THR A 424 28.46 5.91 -3.23
N ASN A 425 27.15 6.03 -3.03
CA ASN A 425 26.34 4.93 -2.49
C ASN A 425 25.43 4.37 -3.60
N PRO A 426 25.75 3.18 -4.15
CA PRO A 426 25.02 2.62 -5.30
C PRO A 426 23.53 2.45 -5.00
N GLU A 427 23.15 2.09 -3.77
CA GLU A 427 21.75 1.91 -3.36
C GLU A 427 20.94 3.21 -3.41
N ILE A 428 21.55 4.34 -3.05
CA ILE A 428 20.90 5.66 -3.09
C ILE A 428 20.80 6.14 -4.52
N GLN A 429 21.87 5.95 -5.30
CA GLN A 429 21.86 6.22 -6.72
C GLN A 429 20.73 5.43 -7.38
N TYR A 430 20.63 4.13 -7.10
CA TYR A 430 19.58 3.25 -7.62
C TYR A 430 18.18 3.75 -7.25
N LEU A 431 17.94 4.07 -5.98
CA LEU A 431 16.68 4.64 -5.50
C LEU A 431 16.33 5.96 -6.21
N SER A 432 17.33 6.82 -6.46
CA SER A 432 17.12 8.13 -7.09
C SER A 432 16.67 8.07 -8.55
N HIS A 433 16.99 6.98 -9.25
CA HIS A 433 16.55 6.74 -10.62
C HIS A 433 15.13 6.15 -10.67
N MET A 434 14.63 5.56 -9.57
CA MET A 434 13.31 4.92 -9.58
C MET A 434 12.16 5.91 -9.83
N PRO A 435 11.07 5.42 -10.44
CA PRO A 435 9.80 6.14 -10.51
C PRO A 435 9.38 6.78 -9.18
N ALA A 436 8.86 8.00 -9.27
CA ALA A 436 8.33 8.80 -8.17
C ALA A 436 9.30 9.25 -7.06
N PHE A 437 10.60 8.91 -7.13
CA PHE A 437 11.55 9.41 -6.14
C PHE A 437 11.64 10.95 -6.15
N GLY A 438 11.40 11.56 -7.31
CA GLY A 438 11.38 13.02 -7.47
C GLY A 438 12.77 13.64 -7.31
N ASN A 439 12.95 14.87 -7.81
CA ASN A 439 14.24 15.57 -7.72
C ASN A 439 14.58 16.05 -6.28
N GLY A 440 13.81 15.67 -5.26
CA GLY A 440 13.74 16.36 -3.97
C GLY A 440 13.92 15.53 -2.71
N GLY A 441 14.28 14.23 -2.77
CA GLY A 441 14.47 13.44 -1.55
C GLY A 441 15.53 14.06 -0.61
N ASN A 442 15.13 14.38 0.63
CA ASN A 442 16.05 14.76 1.69
C ASN A 442 16.54 13.50 2.39
N PHE A 443 17.85 13.30 2.35
CA PHE A 443 18.52 12.12 2.88
C PHE A 443 19.28 12.44 4.17
N TYR A 444 18.79 11.93 5.28
CA TYR A 444 19.46 12.02 6.58
C TYR A 444 20.46 10.86 6.67
N HIS A 445 21.75 11.13 6.90
CA HIS A 445 22.77 10.07 6.82
C HIS A 445 24.10 10.35 7.54
N MET A 446 24.31 11.52 8.14
CA MET A 446 25.61 11.84 8.78
C MET A 446 25.53 12.00 10.30
N ASN A 447 26.57 11.51 10.96
CA ASN A 447 26.95 11.98 12.29
C ASN A 447 27.56 13.37 12.15
N ARG A 448 26.88 14.39 12.64
CA ARG A 448 27.60 15.52 13.20
C ARG A 448 27.42 15.45 14.70
N SER A 449 28.44 14.90 15.36
CA SER A 449 28.70 15.23 16.76
C SER A 449 29.05 16.71 16.79
N HIS A 450 28.03 17.57 16.80
CA HIS A 450 28.23 19.00 17.00
C HIS A 450 28.87 19.16 18.38
N PRO A 451 30.14 19.60 18.48
CA PRO A 451 30.80 19.75 19.76
C PRO A 451 30.01 20.76 20.58
N GLY A 452 29.39 20.29 21.68
CA GLY A 452 28.55 21.10 22.56
C GLY A 452 27.05 20.77 22.53
N PHE A 453 26.57 19.98 21.58
CA PHE A 453 25.17 19.55 21.55
C PHE A 453 25.02 18.15 22.15
N LYS A 454 24.58 18.07 23.41
CA LYS A 454 24.13 16.81 24.01
C LYS A 454 22.65 16.64 23.67
N PRO A 455 22.28 15.69 22.79
CA PRO A 455 20.87 15.49 22.50
C PRO A 455 20.12 15.10 23.77
N SER A 456 18.95 15.69 23.95
CA SER A 456 18.08 15.41 25.09
C SER A 456 17.50 13.99 25.03
N LEU A 457 17.48 13.38 23.84
CA LEU A 457 16.95 12.05 23.61
C LEU A 457 17.85 11.23 22.66
N PRO A 458 18.12 9.95 22.98
CA PRO A 458 18.85 9.07 22.06
C PRO A 458 18.15 8.93 20.71
N GLY A 459 18.92 8.93 19.62
CA GLY A 459 18.38 8.74 18.27
C GLY A 459 17.52 9.90 17.75
N THR A 460 17.64 11.12 18.29
CA THR A 460 16.96 12.29 17.71
C THR A 460 17.44 12.56 16.28
N ILE A 461 16.50 12.85 15.38
CA ILE A 461 16.76 13.22 13.99
C ILE A 461 16.50 14.72 13.83
N TRP A 462 17.54 15.43 13.39
CA TRP A 462 17.52 16.89 13.27
C TRP A 462 17.42 17.34 11.81
N ALA A 463 16.51 18.29 11.55
CA ALA A 463 16.55 19.08 10.33
C ALA A 463 17.77 19.97 10.38
N ASN A 464 18.40 20.17 9.24
CA ASN A 464 19.34 21.26 9.16
C ASN A 464 18.62 22.60 9.17
N CYS A 465 19.01 23.43 10.14
CA CYS A 465 18.94 24.86 9.96
C CYS A 465 20.31 25.33 9.47
N THR A 466 20.32 26.19 8.45
CA THR A 466 21.49 27.02 8.15
C THR A 466 21.98 27.69 9.45
N GLN A 467 23.30 27.94 9.59
CA GLN A 467 24.00 28.35 10.82
C GLN A 467 23.35 29.45 11.70
N THR A 468 22.36 30.17 11.19
CA THR A 468 21.63 31.25 11.85
C THR A 468 20.28 30.87 12.45
N GLU A 469 19.72 29.70 12.13
CA GLU A 469 18.38 29.28 12.57
C GLU A 469 18.44 28.11 13.57
N ARG A 470 17.46 28.07 14.49
CA ARG A 470 17.44 27.10 15.60
C ARG A 470 17.26 25.68 15.07
N HIS A 471 18.14 24.76 15.46
CA HIS A 471 17.93 23.33 15.22
C HIS A 471 16.58 22.89 15.80
N PHE A 472 15.72 22.32 14.95
CA PHE A 472 14.49 21.68 15.38
C PHE A 472 14.57 20.18 15.15
N SER A 473 14.17 19.42 16.18
CA SER A 473 14.03 17.98 16.09
C SER A 473 12.84 17.69 15.20
N ILE A 474 13.05 16.97 14.11
CA ILE A 474 11.94 16.55 13.23
C ILE A 474 11.22 15.38 13.89
N THR A 475 11.99 14.36 14.26
CA THR A 475 11.48 13.08 14.74
C THR A 475 12.57 12.34 15.52
N THR A 476 12.28 11.12 15.94
CA THR A 476 13.23 10.25 16.66
C THR A 476 13.30 8.91 15.97
N TRP A 477 14.43 8.22 16.08
CA TRP A 477 14.60 6.89 15.52
C TRP A 477 13.50 5.90 15.95
N PRO A 478 13.10 5.80 17.24
CA PRO A 478 11.94 4.99 17.65
C PRO A 478 10.64 5.34 16.91
N GLU A 479 10.40 6.63 16.65
CA GLU A 479 9.23 7.08 15.89
C GLU A 479 9.31 6.65 14.42
N VAL A 480 10.49 6.72 13.81
CA VAL A 480 10.73 6.21 12.45
C VAL A 480 10.46 4.70 12.37
N ILE A 481 10.97 3.92 13.34
CA ILE A 481 10.82 2.46 13.33
C ILE A 481 9.39 1.99 13.59
N ALA A 482 8.65 2.66 14.49
CA ALA A 482 7.26 2.33 14.76
C ALA A 482 6.40 2.34 13.48
N ARG A 483 6.76 3.18 12.49
CA ARG A 483 6.06 3.25 11.21
C ARG A 483 6.13 1.95 10.42
N LEU A 484 7.11 1.07 10.61
CA LEU A 484 7.16 -0.21 9.88
C LEU A 484 5.93 -1.09 10.13
N ALA A 485 5.40 -1.10 11.35
CA ALA A 485 4.20 -1.88 11.67
C ALA A 485 2.95 -1.41 10.92
N PHE A 486 2.89 -0.11 10.58
CA PHE A 486 1.74 0.54 9.91
C PHE A 486 2.00 0.81 8.42
N GLY A 487 3.27 0.86 8.04
CA GLY A 487 3.83 0.90 6.69
C GLY A 487 3.65 -0.42 5.94
N GLY A 488 3.37 -1.47 6.71
CA GLY A 488 3.36 -2.84 6.29
C GLY A 488 4.77 -3.41 6.22
N LEU A 489 4.86 -4.69 6.56
CA LEU A 489 6.12 -5.41 6.68
C LEU A 489 6.63 -5.77 5.28
N VAL A 490 7.67 -5.08 4.81
CA VAL A 490 8.26 -5.29 3.48
C VAL A 490 9.21 -6.49 3.47
N PRO A 491 9.26 -7.28 2.39
CA PRO A 491 10.04 -8.51 2.38
C PRO A 491 11.56 -8.32 2.27
N MET A 492 12.03 -7.14 1.84
CA MET A 492 13.44 -6.87 1.55
C MET A 492 13.95 -5.65 2.31
N ALA A 493 15.15 -5.75 2.85
CA ALA A 493 15.89 -4.62 3.43
C ALA A 493 17.40 -4.84 3.39
N THR A 494 18.20 -3.78 3.46
CA THR A 494 19.65 -3.94 3.62
C THR A 494 20.00 -4.44 5.02
N ARG A 495 21.18 -5.07 5.15
CA ARG A 495 21.67 -5.60 6.43
C ARG A 495 21.77 -4.52 7.51
N PRO A 496 22.40 -3.35 7.27
CA PRO A 496 22.56 -2.36 8.33
C PRO A 496 21.22 -1.85 8.87
N LEU A 497 20.24 -1.68 7.98
CA LEU A 497 18.89 -1.28 8.36
C LEU A 497 18.18 -2.35 9.20
N ALA A 498 18.19 -3.61 8.76
CA ALA A 498 17.56 -4.71 9.49
C ALA A 498 18.18 -4.89 10.88
N GLU A 499 19.50 -4.77 11.01
CA GLU A 499 20.21 -4.87 12.28
C GLU A 499 19.96 -3.67 13.21
N ALA A 500 19.93 -2.45 12.67
CA ALA A 500 19.57 -1.25 13.44
C ALA A 500 18.14 -1.35 14.00
N VAL A 501 17.19 -1.82 13.19
CA VAL A 501 15.80 -2.07 13.62
C VAL A 501 15.80 -3.13 14.71
N ARG A 502 16.48 -4.26 14.48
CA ARG A 502 16.55 -5.40 15.42
C ARG A 502 17.10 -4.98 16.78
N PHE A 503 18.19 -4.22 16.80
CA PHE A 503 18.77 -3.64 18.01
C PHE A 503 17.74 -2.81 18.78
N SER A 504 16.94 -2.02 18.05
CA SER A 504 16.04 -1.04 18.65
C SER A 504 14.76 -1.64 19.22
N VAL A 505 14.22 -2.67 18.57
CA VAL A 505 12.97 -3.31 18.99
C VAL A 505 13.18 -4.55 19.86
N GLY A 506 14.30 -5.25 19.73
CA GLY A 506 14.64 -6.43 20.53
C GLY A 506 15.48 -6.11 21.78
N GLY A 507 16.12 -4.95 21.81
CA GLY A 507 17.02 -4.59 22.91
C GLY A 507 18.23 -5.52 23.02
N ALA A 508 18.74 -5.72 24.24
CA ALA A 508 19.94 -6.54 24.50
C ALA A 508 19.68 -8.06 24.49
N SER A 509 18.41 -8.51 24.52
CA SER A 509 18.06 -9.93 24.65
C SER A 509 17.23 -10.40 23.46
N HIS A 510 17.71 -11.45 22.81
CA HIS A 510 16.96 -12.14 21.76
C HIS A 510 16.16 -13.26 22.41
N SER A 511 14.96 -12.96 22.86
CA SER A 511 14.05 -14.00 23.34
C SER A 511 13.43 -14.68 22.11
N SER A 512 13.65 -15.99 21.95
CA SER A 512 12.92 -16.80 20.96
C SER A 512 11.43 -16.90 21.30
N GLY A 513 11.02 -16.49 22.51
CA GLY A 513 9.66 -16.58 23.03
C GLY A 513 8.67 -15.65 22.32
N ASP A 514 9.11 -14.49 21.83
CA ASP A 514 8.21 -13.48 21.25
C ASP A 514 7.52 -13.99 19.98
N MET A 515 8.24 -14.75 19.17
CA MET A 515 7.72 -15.38 17.95
C MET A 515 6.68 -16.45 18.25
N GLU A 516 6.99 -17.34 19.20
CA GLU A 516 6.06 -18.39 19.63
C GLU A 516 4.79 -17.78 20.24
N ALA A 517 4.95 -16.70 20.99
CA ALA A 517 3.85 -15.97 21.58
C ALA A 517 2.98 -15.33 20.48
N LEU A 518 3.57 -14.64 19.49
CA LEU A 518 2.83 -14.06 18.37
C LEU A 518 1.99 -15.11 17.63
N GLU A 519 2.54 -16.30 17.39
CA GLU A 519 1.78 -17.39 16.79
C GLU A 519 0.66 -17.91 17.70
N LYS A 520 0.89 -18.02 19.01
CA LYS A 520 -0.16 -18.36 19.99
C LYS A 520 -1.30 -17.33 19.92
N LEU A 521 -0.97 -16.05 19.82
CA LEU A 521 -1.95 -14.97 19.69
C LEU A 521 -2.76 -15.10 18.39
N MET A 522 -2.09 -15.28 17.24
CA MET A 522 -2.78 -15.47 15.95
C MET A 522 -3.75 -16.65 15.99
N ARG A 523 -3.31 -17.79 16.56
CA ARG A 523 -4.19 -18.95 16.74
C ARG A 523 -5.40 -18.55 17.57
N ARG A 524 -5.19 -17.93 18.72
CA ARG A 524 -6.28 -17.56 19.62
C ARG A 524 -7.26 -16.57 18.98
N VAL A 525 -6.78 -15.57 18.24
CA VAL A 525 -7.62 -14.65 17.45
C VAL A 525 -8.44 -15.42 16.42
N GLN A 526 -7.83 -16.33 15.66
CA GLN A 526 -8.53 -17.17 14.68
C GLN A 526 -9.60 -18.06 15.32
N GLU A 527 -9.33 -18.62 16.51
CA GLU A 527 -10.29 -19.43 17.24
C GLU A 527 -11.51 -18.62 17.63
N VAL A 528 -11.32 -17.44 18.23
CA VAL A 528 -12.48 -16.70 18.69
C VAL A 528 -13.28 -16.09 17.52
N ILE A 529 -12.62 -15.74 16.41
CA ILE A 529 -13.35 -15.37 15.20
C ILE A 529 -14.17 -16.54 14.67
N HIS A 530 -13.64 -17.77 14.71
CA HIS A 530 -14.37 -18.96 14.26
C HIS A 530 -15.53 -19.35 15.18
N ASP A 531 -15.45 -19.02 16.47
CA ASP A 531 -16.53 -19.25 17.42
C ASP A 531 -17.70 -18.26 17.22
N GLU A 532 -17.51 -17.17 16.47
CA GLU A 532 -18.61 -16.31 16.04
C GLU A 532 -19.45 -17.06 14.97
N PRO A 533 -20.75 -17.33 15.22
CA PRO A 533 -21.57 -18.26 14.43
C PRO A 533 -21.76 -17.87 12.95
N ASP A 534 -21.36 -16.66 12.57
CA ASP A 534 -21.50 -16.10 11.23
C ASP A 534 -20.15 -15.81 10.53
N CYS A 535 -19.01 -16.04 11.19
CA CYS A 535 -17.69 -15.72 10.64
C CYS A 535 -16.94 -16.96 10.12
N TRP A 536 -17.35 -17.40 8.95
CA TRP A 536 -16.71 -18.48 8.19
C TRP A 536 -15.46 -18.07 7.39
N ILE A 537 -15.09 -16.78 7.39
CA ILE A 537 -13.97 -16.28 6.57
C ILE A 537 -12.64 -16.62 7.27
N PRO A 538 -11.74 -17.37 6.62
CA PRO A 538 -10.40 -17.64 7.16
C PRO A 538 -9.57 -16.35 7.13
N MET A 539 -9.58 -15.58 8.21
CA MET A 539 -8.90 -14.28 8.30
C MET A 539 -7.41 -14.38 7.90
N PHE A 540 -6.70 -15.38 8.43
CA PHE A 540 -5.28 -15.62 8.14
C PHE A 540 -5.02 -16.59 6.97
N GLY A 541 -6.05 -16.89 6.17
CA GLY A 541 -5.97 -17.78 5.01
C GLY A 541 -6.22 -19.26 5.32
N GLU A 542 -6.57 -20.04 4.29
CA GLU A 542 -6.95 -21.47 4.45
C GLU A 542 -5.78 -22.33 4.95
N ARG A 543 -4.53 -21.99 4.59
CA ARG A 543 -3.35 -22.74 5.04
C ARG A 543 -3.17 -22.62 6.55
N PHE A 544 -3.37 -21.43 7.12
CA PHE A 544 -3.30 -21.21 8.56
C PHE A 544 -4.44 -21.95 9.29
N LYS A 545 -5.65 -21.90 8.75
CA LYS A 545 -6.80 -22.66 9.26
C LYS A 545 -6.51 -24.17 9.27
N GLU A 546 -5.93 -24.71 8.20
CA GLU A 546 -5.54 -26.12 8.14
C GLU A 546 -4.43 -26.46 9.14
N GLN A 547 -3.46 -25.57 9.35
CA GLN A 547 -2.45 -25.73 10.41
C GLN A 547 -3.08 -25.78 11.81
N CYS A 548 -4.02 -24.88 12.11
CA CYS A 548 -4.78 -24.91 13.37
C CYS A 548 -5.55 -26.23 13.52
N ARG A 549 -6.17 -26.72 12.44
CA ARG A 549 -6.90 -27.99 12.43
C ARG A 549 -6.00 -29.20 12.68
N LYS A 550 -4.80 -29.22 12.10
CA LYS A 550 -3.79 -30.28 12.32
C LYS A 550 -3.28 -30.28 13.76
N LYS A 551 -3.01 -29.09 14.33
CA LYS A 551 -2.54 -28.96 15.71
C LYS A 551 -3.58 -29.44 16.74
N ARG A 552 -4.88 -29.18 16.50
CA ARG A 552 -5.98 -29.72 17.32
C ARG A 552 -6.08 -31.24 17.32
N LYS A 553 -5.48 -31.91 16.35
CA LYS A 553 -5.42 -33.38 16.26
C LYS A 553 -4.17 -33.95 16.94
N ASP A 554 -3.50 -33.18 17.81
CA ASP A 554 -2.23 -33.51 18.45
C ASP A 554 -1.12 -33.93 17.49
N VAL A 555 -1.20 -33.51 16.23
CA VAL A 555 -0.08 -33.63 15.31
C VAL A 555 0.94 -32.59 15.76
N ASN A 556 2.09 -33.04 16.27
CA ASN A 556 3.20 -32.19 16.66
C ASN A 556 3.75 -31.49 15.40
N VAL A 557 3.14 -30.36 15.04
CA VAL A 557 3.65 -29.46 14.02
C VAL A 557 4.68 -28.59 14.70
N ASP A 558 5.95 -28.84 14.44
CA ASP A 558 7.05 -28.03 14.91
C ASP A 558 7.06 -26.68 14.17
N PHE A 559 6.45 -25.66 14.76
CA PHE A 559 6.45 -24.30 14.21
C PHE A 559 7.83 -23.64 14.32
N THR A 560 8.61 -24.00 15.35
CA THR A 560 10.00 -23.55 15.50
C THR A 560 10.88 -24.06 14.37
N SER A 561 10.60 -25.22 13.77
CA SER A 561 11.29 -25.69 12.56
C SER A 561 11.04 -24.80 11.34
N GLN A 562 9.86 -24.16 11.23
CA GLN A 562 9.61 -23.17 10.17
C GLN A 562 10.42 -21.89 10.38
N ALA A 563 10.61 -21.48 11.64
CA ALA A 563 11.49 -20.37 11.99
C ALA A 563 12.99 -20.72 11.88
N ALA A 564 13.37 -21.98 12.10
CA ALA A 564 14.75 -22.45 11.99
C ALA A 564 15.18 -22.68 10.52
N GLY A 565 14.24 -23.05 9.64
CA GLY A 565 14.44 -23.13 8.19
C GLY A 565 14.25 -21.81 7.43
N VAL A 566 14.24 -20.66 8.13
CA VAL A 566 13.92 -19.33 7.55
C VAL A 566 14.83 -18.95 6.38
N PHE A 567 16.07 -19.43 6.36
CA PHE A 567 17.03 -19.06 5.31
C PHE A 567 16.66 -19.60 3.92
N ASP A 568 15.97 -20.74 3.88
CA ASP A 568 15.51 -21.39 2.65
C ASP A 568 14.06 -21.05 2.31
N GLN A 569 13.40 -20.16 3.07
CA GLN A 569 12.05 -19.76 2.76
C GLN A 569 12.02 -19.02 1.41
N GLU A 570 11.10 -19.44 0.55
CA GLU A 570 10.77 -18.67 -0.64
C GLU A 570 10.22 -17.29 -0.23
N MET A 571 10.44 -16.29 -1.07
CA MET A 571 9.87 -14.95 -0.86
C MET A 571 8.35 -14.98 -0.65
N SER A 572 7.68 -15.93 -1.30
CA SER A 572 6.24 -16.13 -1.19
C SER A 572 5.78 -16.49 0.23
N ASP A 573 6.59 -17.27 0.95
CA ASP A 573 6.30 -17.59 2.35
C ASP A 573 6.56 -16.39 3.28
N ILE A 574 7.62 -15.61 3.04
CA ILE A 574 7.91 -14.38 3.80
C ILE A 574 6.75 -13.39 3.67
N VAL A 575 6.34 -13.06 2.44
CA VAL A 575 5.22 -12.13 2.19
C VAL A 575 3.91 -12.66 2.77
N ARG A 576 3.68 -13.98 2.72
CA ARG A 576 2.51 -14.60 3.35
C ARG A 576 2.52 -14.41 4.88
N HIS A 577 3.64 -14.64 5.56
CA HIS A 577 3.77 -14.42 7.00
C HIS A 577 3.54 -12.95 7.36
N PHE A 578 4.13 -12.03 6.60
CA PHE A 578 3.92 -10.59 6.78
C PHE A 578 2.47 -10.18 6.57
N GLY A 579 1.80 -10.74 5.57
CA GLY A 579 0.38 -10.54 5.35
C GLY A 579 -0.49 -11.01 6.53
N GLN A 580 -0.13 -12.14 7.16
CA GLN A 580 -0.82 -12.62 8.36
C GLN A 580 -0.58 -11.70 9.57
N TYR A 581 0.63 -11.18 9.73
CA TYR A 581 0.98 -10.24 10.79
C TYR A 581 0.26 -8.90 10.66
N THR A 582 0.22 -8.32 9.45
CA THR A 582 -0.56 -7.09 9.22
C THR A 582 -2.04 -7.32 9.46
N THR A 583 -2.56 -8.49 9.05
CA THR A 583 -3.97 -8.86 9.28
C THR A 583 -4.27 -8.98 10.78
N LEU A 584 -3.34 -9.55 11.56
CA LEU A 584 -3.49 -9.65 13.01
C LEU A 584 -3.59 -8.25 13.60
N LEU A 585 -2.63 -7.36 13.32
CA LEU A 585 -2.62 -6.01 13.87
C LEU A 585 -3.90 -5.24 13.52
N GLU A 586 -4.36 -5.33 12.27
CA GLU A 586 -5.60 -4.70 11.82
C GLU A 586 -6.82 -5.26 12.57
N ALA A 587 -6.88 -6.58 12.78
CA ALA A 587 -7.95 -7.21 13.56
C ALA A 587 -7.94 -6.77 15.03
N LEU A 588 -6.75 -6.58 15.63
CA LEU A 588 -6.63 -6.07 16.99
C LEU A 588 -7.03 -4.59 17.09
N LEU A 589 -6.63 -3.77 16.12
CA LEU A 589 -7.01 -2.36 16.02
C LEU A 589 -8.51 -2.18 15.92
N ALA A 590 -9.18 -2.98 15.09
CA ALA A 590 -10.64 -2.97 14.92
C ALA A 590 -11.41 -3.35 16.20
N ARG A 591 -10.73 -3.89 17.21
CA ARG A 591 -11.30 -4.34 18.48
C ARG A 591 -10.73 -3.59 19.69
N THR A 592 -9.99 -2.51 19.44
CA THR A 592 -9.50 -1.63 20.49
C THR A 592 -10.63 -0.66 20.85
N ASP A 593 -11.18 -0.81 22.06
CA ASP A 593 -12.24 0.09 22.53
C ASP A 593 -11.63 1.40 23.05
N GLU A 594 -12.05 2.54 22.50
CA GLU A 594 -11.91 3.80 23.22
C GLU A 594 -13.06 3.88 24.22
N VAL A 595 -12.76 3.83 25.53
CA VAL A 595 -13.73 4.25 26.52
C VAL A 595 -14.06 5.72 26.23
N PRO A 596 -15.32 6.07 25.86
CA PRO A 596 -15.64 7.44 25.54
C PRO A 596 -15.38 8.31 26.76
N PRO A 597 -14.58 9.39 26.65
CA PRO A 597 -14.16 10.19 27.81
C PRO A 597 -15.30 10.88 28.58
N GLY A 598 -16.57 10.73 28.16
CA GLY A 598 -17.75 11.30 28.81
C GLY A 598 -18.75 10.30 29.43
N GLY A 599 -18.51 8.98 29.35
CA GLY A 599 -19.50 7.97 29.78
C GLY A 599 -19.47 7.58 31.26
N ALA A 600 -18.44 7.96 32.01
CA ALA A 600 -18.24 7.50 33.39
C ALA A 600 -18.78 8.44 34.47
N GLY A 601 -19.43 9.55 34.10
CA GLY A 601 -19.91 10.59 35.03
C GLY A 601 -21.42 10.85 35.04
N GLY A 602 -22.21 10.07 34.31
CA GLY A 602 -23.68 10.19 34.35
C GLY A 602 -24.22 9.62 35.65
N ASN A 603 -24.62 10.50 36.58
CA ASN A 603 -25.38 10.14 37.78
C ASN A 603 -26.55 9.22 37.41
N ALA A 604 -26.65 8.07 38.07
CA ALA A 604 -27.61 7.00 37.81
C ALA A 604 -29.09 7.32 38.14
N ASN A 605 -29.51 8.59 38.12
CA ASN A 605 -30.81 9.03 38.66
C ASN A 605 -31.81 9.65 37.66
N ASP A 606 -31.47 9.84 36.37
CA ASP A 606 -32.44 10.36 35.39
C ASP A 606 -32.96 9.24 34.47
N THR A 607 -33.73 8.33 35.04
CA THR A 607 -34.69 7.48 34.34
C THR A 607 -36.05 8.17 34.38
N ASP A 608 -36.41 8.91 33.31
CA ASP A 608 -37.79 9.09 32.81
C ASP A 608 -37.89 10.36 31.96
N SER A 609 -37.70 10.25 30.64
CA SER A 609 -38.37 11.09 29.61
C SER A 609 -37.70 10.96 28.24
N PHE A 610 -37.97 9.87 27.51
CA PHE A 610 -37.73 9.87 26.07
C PHE A 610 -38.82 9.13 25.30
N THR A 611 -40.00 9.76 25.25
CA THR A 611 -41.09 9.40 24.34
C THR A 611 -41.71 10.66 23.77
N THR A 612 -41.22 11.16 22.62
CA THR A 612 -42.00 11.70 21.49
C THR A 612 -41.06 12.27 20.42
N ALA A 613 -40.78 11.49 19.38
CA ALA A 613 -40.14 12.00 18.16
C ALA A 613 -41.17 11.99 17.03
N THR A 614 -41.60 13.19 16.67
CA THR A 614 -42.57 13.53 15.64
C THR A 614 -41.99 13.28 14.24
N SER A 615 -42.82 12.72 13.38
CA SER A 615 -42.58 12.44 11.97
C SER A 615 -42.32 13.70 11.13
N GLY A 616 -41.09 13.87 10.64
CA GLY A 616 -40.74 14.81 9.56
C GLY A 616 -39.84 14.10 8.55
N SER A 617 -40.36 13.83 7.34
CA SER A 617 -39.71 13.03 6.31
C SER A 617 -39.28 13.87 5.10
N VAL A 618 -38.26 14.71 5.23
CA VAL A 618 -37.52 15.29 4.11
C VAL A 618 -36.08 15.51 4.60
N ASP A 619 -35.05 15.22 3.79
CA ASP A 619 -33.60 15.31 4.07
C ASP A 619 -32.88 14.14 4.75
N ARG A 620 -33.15 12.90 4.31
CA ARG A 620 -32.42 11.70 4.77
C ARG A 620 -31.06 11.43 4.11
N GLN A 621 -30.64 12.21 3.10
CA GLN A 621 -29.39 11.94 2.36
C GLN A 621 -28.15 12.65 2.92
N GLN A 622 -28.29 13.73 3.69
CA GLN A 622 -27.13 14.41 4.30
C GLN A 622 -26.60 13.74 5.57
N GLY A 623 -27.39 12.87 6.23
CA GLY A 623 -26.96 12.21 7.47
C GLY A 623 -25.91 11.09 7.29
N ALA A 624 -25.92 10.39 6.16
CA ALA A 624 -25.06 9.22 5.95
C ALA A 624 -23.57 9.56 5.83
N THR A 625 -23.23 10.71 5.23
CA THR A 625 -21.83 11.12 5.02
C THR A 625 -21.16 11.54 6.33
N ALA A 626 -21.90 12.17 7.25
CA ALA A 626 -21.37 12.59 8.54
C ALA A 626 -21.07 11.39 9.46
N GLU A 627 -21.87 10.33 9.39
CA GLU A 627 -21.63 9.11 10.15
C GLU A 627 -20.40 8.34 9.64
N GLU A 628 -20.27 8.16 8.32
CA GLU A 628 -19.09 7.55 7.70
C GLU A 628 -17.80 8.34 8.02
N GLU A 629 -17.83 9.68 7.95
CA GLU A 629 -16.69 10.53 8.31
C GLU A 629 -16.31 10.39 9.80
N ASN A 630 -17.30 10.28 10.70
CA ASN A 630 -17.05 10.05 12.13
C ASN A 630 -16.41 8.68 12.40
N ILE A 631 -16.80 7.62 11.67
CA ILE A 631 -16.22 6.29 11.81
C ILE A 631 -14.76 6.30 11.36
N LEU A 632 -14.46 6.86 10.19
CA LEU A 632 -13.08 6.96 9.68
C LEU A 632 -12.18 7.79 10.61
N GLU A 633 -12.70 8.91 11.12
CA GLU A 633 -11.98 9.74 12.07
C GLU A 633 -11.70 9.00 13.39
N HIS A 634 -12.65 8.17 13.85
CA HIS A 634 -12.48 7.35 15.04
C HIS A 634 -11.40 6.28 14.83
N GLU A 635 -11.44 5.54 13.73
CA GLU A 635 -10.41 4.55 13.39
C GLU A 635 -9.01 5.18 13.28
N ARG A 636 -8.93 6.38 12.68
CA ARG A 636 -7.68 7.16 12.59
C ARG A 636 -7.14 7.50 13.98
N ARG A 637 -7.98 7.92 14.91
CA ARG A 637 -7.58 8.24 16.29
C ARG A 637 -7.07 7.01 17.04
N ILE A 638 -7.76 5.88 16.93
CA ILE A 638 -7.32 4.62 17.55
C ILE A 638 -5.92 4.26 17.03
N ARG A 639 -5.74 4.25 15.71
CA ARG A 639 -4.45 3.94 15.08
C ARG A 639 -3.35 4.91 15.52
N GLU A 640 -3.62 6.21 15.59
CA GLU A 640 -2.65 7.21 16.06
C GLU A 640 -2.24 6.98 17.52
N LYS A 641 -3.19 6.61 18.39
CA LYS A 641 -2.89 6.31 19.80
C LYS A 641 -2.07 5.03 19.94
N VAL A 642 -2.44 3.97 19.23
CA VAL A 642 -1.66 2.71 19.21
C VAL A 642 -0.27 2.94 18.63
N TYR A 643 -0.14 3.76 17.59
CA TYR A 643 1.15 4.18 17.06
C TYR A 643 2.00 4.89 18.12
N LYS A 644 1.45 5.89 18.83
CA LYS A 644 2.18 6.60 19.90
C LYS A 644 2.59 5.67 21.06
N ALA A 645 1.72 4.75 21.45
CA ALA A 645 2.03 3.73 22.45
C ALA A 645 3.19 2.83 21.96
N CYS A 646 3.16 2.41 20.69
CA CYS A 646 4.24 1.62 20.07
C CYS A 646 5.56 2.40 20.05
N VAL A 647 5.54 3.69 19.71
CA VAL A 647 6.73 4.57 19.78
C VAL A 647 7.30 4.62 21.19
N ASN A 648 6.47 4.75 22.22
CA ASN A 648 6.93 4.77 23.60
C ASN A 648 7.58 3.44 24.01
N GLN A 649 6.99 2.31 23.63
CA GLN A 649 7.56 1.00 23.93
C GLN A 649 8.91 0.81 23.23
N ILE A 650 9.01 1.09 21.93
CA ILE A 650 10.27 1.02 21.18
C ILE A 650 11.31 1.96 21.79
N LYS A 651 10.90 3.15 22.22
CA LYS A 651 11.79 4.14 22.83
C LYS A 651 12.42 3.63 24.14
N GLU A 652 11.64 2.98 25.01
CA GLU A 652 12.17 2.41 26.25
C GLU A 652 13.08 1.20 25.98
N THR A 653 12.71 0.33 25.04
CA THR A 653 13.55 -0.80 24.62
C THR A 653 14.88 -0.31 24.02
N TYR A 654 14.83 0.66 23.12
CA TYR A 654 15.99 1.26 22.47
C TYR A 654 16.91 1.96 23.49
N LYS A 655 16.35 2.73 24.42
CA LYS A 655 17.14 3.36 25.49
C LYS A 655 17.91 2.33 26.31
N THR A 656 17.26 1.23 26.67
CA THR A 656 17.89 0.12 27.40
C THR A 656 19.01 -0.53 26.58
N ALA A 657 18.80 -0.71 25.27
CA ALA A 657 19.79 -1.25 24.34
C ALA A 657 21.04 -0.36 24.25
N VAL A 658 20.85 0.95 24.10
CA VAL A 658 21.92 1.96 24.04
C VAL A 658 22.72 1.98 25.35
N GLU A 659 22.05 1.98 26.50
CA GLU A 659 22.73 1.94 27.80
C GLU A 659 23.58 0.68 27.96
N TRP A 660 23.08 -0.45 27.49
CA TRP A 660 23.80 -1.72 27.52
C TRP A 660 25.04 -1.71 26.60
N GLU A 661 24.90 -1.23 25.36
CA GLU A 661 26.02 -1.12 24.41
C GLU A 661 27.09 -0.14 24.93
N GLY A 662 26.68 0.95 25.58
CA GLY A 662 27.58 1.88 26.26
C GLY A 662 28.42 1.22 27.37
N ARG A 663 27.80 0.37 28.22
CA ARG A 663 28.52 -0.38 29.27
C ARG A 663 29.49 -1.41 28.68
N LYS A 664 29.09 -2.07 27.60
CA LYS A 664 29.91 -3.02 26.85
C LYS A 664 31.16 -2.35 26.28
N LYS A 665 31.01 -1.19 25.62
CA LYS A 665 32.15 -0.39 25.13
C LYS A 665 33.05 0.12 26.25
N ALA A 666 32.50 0.44 27.42
CA ALA A 666 33.26 0.84 28.60
C ALA A 666 34.02 -0.31 29.30
N GLY A 667 33.94 -1.55 28.81
CA GLY A 667 34.60 -2.71 29.42
C GLY A 667 34.03 -3.13 30.78
N THR A 668 32.87 -2.58 31.18
CA THR A 668 32.23 -2.85 32.47
C THR A 668 31.19 -3.99 32.39
N ALA A 669 31.02 -4.60 31.23
CA ALA A 669 29.99 -5.61 30.96
C ALA A 669 30.29 -7.03 31.49
N ASN A 670 31.38 -7.25 32.23
CA ASN A 670 31.72 -8.57 32.77
C ASN A 670 30.78 -9.07 33.89
N ALA A 671 29.84 -8.25 34.35
CA ALA A 671 28.79 -8.70 35.26
C ALA A 671 27.58 -9.21 34.44
N PRO A 672 27.19 -10.50 34.55
CA PRO A 672 25.95 -10.97 33.96
C PRO A 672 24.81 -10.07 34.45
N PHE A 673 24.05 -9.53 33.50
CA PHE A 673 22.95 -8.60 33.74
C PHE A 673 21.81 -9.33 34.47
N LEU A 674 21.99 -9.59 35.77
CA LEU A 674 20.89 -9.90 36.66
C LEU A 674 20.11 -8.59 36.83
N LEU A 675 18.90 -8.56 36.28
CA LEU A 675 17.91 -7.47 36.25
C LEU A 675 17.49 -6.91 37.64
N SER A 676 18.30 -7.04 38.68
CA SER A 676 18.03 -6.55 40.03
C SER A 676 18.67 -5.19 40.26
N THR A 677 18.01 -4.12 39.80
CA THR A 677 17.93 -2.78 40.44
C THR A 677 17.15 -1.85 39.51
N THR A 678 16.03 -1.26 39.93
CA THR A 678 16.09 0.03 40.64
C THR A 678 14.84 0.35 41.48
N THR A 679 15.17 0.86 42.66
CA THR A 679 14.41 1.64 43.64
C THR A 679 13.48 2.70 43.05
N SER A 680 12.34 2.89 43.74
CA SER A 680 11.50 4.09 43.84
C SER A 680 11.37 5.05 42.64
N LEU A 681 10.33 4.86 41.83
CA LEU A 681 9.48 5.95 41.34
C LEU A 681 8.16 5.30 40.89
N GLY A 682 7.04 5.73 41.47
CA GLY A 682 5.67 5.48 41.00
C GLY A 682 5.21 4.02 40.95
N THR A 683 4.41 3.62 41.93
CA THR A 683 3.57 2.41 41.91
C THR A 683 2.76 2.29 40.62
N SER A 684 3.02 1.23 39.82
CA SER A 684 2.03 0.42 39.06
C SER A 684 2.60 -0.30 37.80
N HIS A 685 3.91 -0.33 37.56
CA HIS A 685 4.46 -0.99 36.35
C HIS A 685 5.77 -1.81 36.54
N LYS A 686 6.13 -2.21 37.75
CA LYS A 686 7.51 -2.69 38.05
C LYS A 686 7.81 -4.20 37.92
N ASN A 687 6.97 -5.05 37.32
CA ASN A 687 7.28 -6.50 37.18
C ASN A 687 7.36 -7.06 35.73
N LEU A 688 7.32 -6.22 34.70
CA LEU A 688 7.02 -6.66 33.32
C LEU A 688 8.18 -7.20 32.47
N ALA A 689 9.45 -6.91 32.77
CA ALA A 689 10.49 -6.90 31.74
C ALA A 689 11.25 -8.23 31.44
N GLY A 690 10.75 -9.40 31.84
CA GLY A 690 11.46 -10.65 31.47
C GLY A 690 10.77 -11.98 31.73
N ARG A 691 9.76 -12.00 32.62
CA ARG A 691 8.83 -13.14 32.75
C ARG A 691 7.44 -12.85 32.18
N GLU A 692 7.07 -11.57 32.04
CA GLU A 692 5.70 -11.21 31.66
C GLU A 692 5.49 -10.95 30.17
N GLU A 693 6.49 -10.75 29.29
CA GLU A 693 6.18 -10.55 27.85
C GLU A 693 5.53 -11.78 27.19
N GLY A 694 6.02 -12.98 27.52
CA GLY A 694 5.32 -14.23 27.15
C GLY A 694 3.95 -14.37 27.84
N ASP A 695 3.77 -13.68 28.96
CA ASP A 695 2.56 -13.69 29.77
C ASP A 695 1.57 -12.62 29.29
N ILE A 696 1.96 -11.49 28.69
CA ILE A 696 1.08 -10.46 28.11
C ILE A 696 0.27 -11.07 26.97
N ILE A 697 0.89 -11.93 26.17
CA ILE A 697 0.21 -12.65 25.09
C ILE A 697 -0.70 -13.76 25.64
N GLN A 698 -0.39 -14.34 26.81
CA GLN A 698 -1.28 -15.30 27.48
C GLN A 698 -2.41 -14.62 28.29
N THR A 699 -2.16 -13.44 28.84
CA THR A 699 -3.08 -12.61 29.65
C THR A 699 -3.91 -11.66 28.80
N VAL A 700 -3.76 -11.69 27.46
CA VAL A 700 -4.87 -11.27 26.61
C VAL A 700 -6.01 -12.25 26.87
N GLU A 701 -6.80 -11.96 27.90
CA GLU A 701 -8.06 -12.62 28.21
C GLU A 701 -9.03 -12.28 27.07
N LEU A 702 -8.89 -13.03 25.97
CA LEU A 702 -9.81 -13.00 24.84
C LEU A 702 -11.21 -13.49 25.21
N SER A 703 -11.48 -13.78 26.48
CA SER A 703 -12.83 -14.01 27.01
C SER A 703 -13.69 -12.74 26.96
N ARG A 704 -13.11 -11.53 26.93
CA ARG A 704 -13.86 -10.25 26.84
C ARG A 704 -13.56 -9.37 25.63
N TRP A 705 -12.64 -9.78 24.74
CA TRP A 705 -12.37 -9.11 23.44
C TRP A 705 -12.02 -7.62 23.48
N ARG A 706 -11.63 -7.07 24.64
CA ARG A 706 -11.23 -5.67 24.77
C ARG A 706 -9.73 -5.59 24.96
N LEU A 707 -9.04 -5.14 23.93
CA LEU A 707 -7.61 -4.88 23.97
C LEU A 707 -7.34 -3.44 24.36
N SER A 708 -6.38 -3.24 25.26
CA SER A 708 -5.84 -1.90 25.50
C SER A 708 -4.95 -1.46 24.34
N MET A 709 -4.80 -0.15 24.18
CA MET A 709 -3.90 0.42 23.17
C MET A 709 -2.44 -0.02 23.40
N GLU A 710 -2.04 -0.19 24.67
CA GLU A 710 -0.70 -0.66 25.04
C GLU A 710 -0.47 -2.11 24.62
N GLN A 711 -1.47 -2.99 24.77
CA GLN A 711 -1.36 -4.37 24.29
C GLN A 711 -1.22 -4.42 22.76
N CYS A 712 -1.99 -3.61 22.03
CA CYS A 712 -1.85 -3.51 20.57
C CYS A 712 -0.48 -2.96 20.16
N ALA A 713 0.04 -1.99 20.90
CA ALA A 713 1.39 -1.45 20.71
C ALA A 713 2.47 -2.51 20.95
N THR A 714 2.32 -3.38 21.96
CA THR A 714 3.23 -4.50 22.20
C THR A 714 3.21 -5.48 21.05
N VAL A 715 2.03 -5.82 20.54
CA VAL A 715 1.93 -6.67 19.34
C VAL A 715 2.62 -6.01 18.16
N ALA A 716 2.38 -4.72 17.90
CA ALA A 716 3.05 -3.98 16.81
C ALA A 716 4.59 -4.00 16.94
N ARG A 717 5.15 -3.80 18.15
CA ARG A 717 6.59 -3.94 18.42
C ARG A 717 7.09 -5.35 18.10
N CYS A 718 6.40 -6.38 18.58
CA CYS A 718 6.74 -7.78 18.32
C CYS A 718 6.67 -8.12 16.83
N LEU A 719 5.74 -7.53 16.06
CA LEU A 719 5.69 -7.69 14.61
C LEU A 719 6.92 -7.11 13.91
N ILE A 720 7.41 -5.95 14.35
CA ILE A 720 8.64 -5.34 13.81
C ILE A 720 9.85 -6.21 14.17
N GLN A 721 9.90 -6.75 15.38
CA GLN A 721 10.94 -7.69 15.80
C GLN A 721 10.91 -8.98 14.95
N ALA A 722 9.72 -9.55 14.74
CA ALA A 722 9.51 -10.69 13.86
C ALA A 722 9.99 -10.41 12.44
N TRP A 723 9.67 -9.23 11.90
CA TRP A 723 10.10 -8.78 10.59
C TRP A 723 11.63 -8.85 10.41
N THR A 724 12.42 -8.43 11.40
CA THR A 724 13.90 -8.53 11.32
C THR A 724 14.42 -9.96 11.22
N SER A 725 13.62 -10.94 11.67
CA SER A 725 13.98 -12.35 11.59
C SER A 725 13.74 -12.94 10.20
N PHE A 726 12.69 -12.48 9.48
CA PHE A 726 12.28 -13.00 8.18
C PHE A 726 12.73 -12.17 6.97
N VAL A 727 13.03 -10.88 7.16
CA VAL A 727 13.35 -9.99 6.04
C VAL A 727 14.54 -10.52 5.24
N ARG A 728 14.39 -10.58 3.92
CA ARG A 728 15.47 -10.94 3.00
C ARG A 728 16.47 -9.79 2.95
N ILE A 729 17.74 -10.12 3.14
CA ILE A 729 18.82 -9.14 3.12
C ILE A 729 19.18 -8.81 1.68
N VAL A 730 19.15 -7.52 1.35
CA VAL A 730 19.68 -6.96 0.10
C VAL A 730 21.10 -6.48 0.35
N ASP A 731 22.04 -6.93 -0.46
CA ASP A 731 23.44 -6.56 -0.38
C ASP A 731 23.87 -5.86 -1.67
N TRP A 732 24.32 -4.62 -1.53
CA TRP A 732 24.74 -3.77 -2.65
C TRP A 732 26.26 -3.81 -2.88
N ASN A 733 27.02 -4.52 -2.03
CA ASN A 733 28.46 -4.62 -2.14
C ASN A 733 28.84 -5.94 -2.84
N ASP A 734 29.32 -5.85 -4.08
CA ASP A 734 29.79 -7.02 -4.86
C ASP A 734 31.08 -7.65 -4.32
N ASN A 735 31.73 -6.98 -3.36
CA ASN A 735 33.08 -7.34 -2.89
C ASN A 735 33.10 -8.48 -1.85
N ASP A 736 31.95 -8.97 -1.40
CA ASP A 736 31.88 -10.14 -0.51
C ASP A 736 31.16 -11.34 -1.18
N PRO A 737 31.70 -11.87 -2.31
CA PRO A 737 31.02 -12.85 -3.16
C PRO A 737 30.87 -14.24 -2.52
N ALA A 738 31.30 -14.43 -1.27
CA ALA A 738 31.14 -15.69 -0.56
C ALA A 738 31.14 -15.43 0.95
N GLY A 739 29.94 -15.37 1.53
CA GLY A 739 29.72 -15.30 2.96
C GLY A 739 30.56 -16.34 3.69
N ARG A 740 31.70 -15.89 4.25
CA ARG A 740 32.65 -16.74 4.97
C ARG A 740 32.06 -17.39 6.23
N ASP A 741 30.90 -16.91 6.68
CA ASP A 741 30.30 -17.30 7.96
C ASP A 741 29.10 -18.25 7.82
N GLY A 742 28.81 -18.80 6.63
CA GLY A 742 27.54 -19.51 6.41
C GLY A 742 26.33 -18.61 6.68
N SER A 743 26.53 -17.30 6.47
CA SER A 743 25.57 -16.25 6.74
C SER A 743 24.38 -16.33 5.79
N ARG A 744 23.26 -15.71 6.20
CA ARG A 744 21.97 -15.72 5.48
C ARG A 744 22.17 -15.44 3.98
N PRO A 745 21.48 -16.16 3.07
CA PRO A 745 21.53 -15.83 1.65
C PRO A 745 21.12 -14.37 1.43
N SER A 746 22.03 -13.59 0.86
CA SER A 746 21.82 -12.21 0.45
C SER A 746 21.37 -12.15 -1.01
N TYR A 747 20.48 -11.21 -1.29
CA TYR A 747 20.12 -10.84 -2.66
C TYR A 747 21.01 -9.69 -3.11
N HIS A 748 21.70 -9.85 -4.23
CA HIS A 748 22.50 -8.80 -4.86
C HIS A 748 21.70 -8.19 -6.02
N PRO A 749 21.26 -6.92 -5.92
CA PRO A 749 20.53 -6.27 -7.00
C PRO A 749 21.39 -6.11 -8.25
N VAL A 750 20.80 -6.40 -9.41
CA VAL A 750 21.43 -6.13 -10.70
C VAL A 750 21.54 -4.62 -10.90
N SER A 751 22.73 -4.17 -11.32
CA SER A 751 22.97 -2.76 -11.67
C SER A 751 21.99 -2.30 -12.74
N LEU A 752 21.52 -1.04 -12.68
CA LEU A 752 20.62 -0.51 -13.71
C LEU A 752 21.20 -0.65 -15.11
N ALA A 753 22.50 -0.36 -15.28
CA ALA A 753 23.21 -0.46 -16.55
C ALA A 753 23.30 -1.89 -17.12
N GLU A 754 23.01 -2.92 -16.31
CA GLU A 754 22.96 -4.32 -16.71
C GLU A 754 21.53 -4.81 -16.99
N LEU A 755 20.52 -4.02 -16.61
CA LEU A 755 19.15 -4.27 -17.02
C LEU A 755 18.95 -3.87 -18.49
N PRO A 756 17.92 -4.39 -19.16
CA PRO A 756 17.64 -4.01 -20.53
C PRO A 756 17.00 -2.60 -20.64
N ASP A 757 17.69 -1.66 -21.29
CA ASP A 757 17.29 -0.27 -21.58
C ASP A 757 15.80 -0.11 -21.95
N VAL A 758 15.31 -0.96 -22.86
CA VAL A 758 13.88 -1.04 -23.17
C VAL A 758 13.42 -2.48 -23.18
N ALA A 759 12.69 -2.85 -22.14
CA ALA A 759 11.97 -4.09 -22.10
C ALA A 759 10.56 -3.93 -22.70
N ALA A 760 10.16 -4.88 -23.55
CA ALA A 760 8.78 -5.00 -23.98
C ALA A 760 8.05 -5.92 -23.01
N TRP A 761 7.16 -5.40 -22.19
CA TRP A 761 6.29 -6.22 -21.34
C TRP A 761 5.10 -6.71 -22.14
N GLU A 762 5.14 -7.99 -22.53
CA GLU A 762 4.11 -8.69 -23.30
C GLU A 762 2.87 -9.02 -22.45
#